data_AF-A0A094EB55-F1
#
_entry.id   AF-A0A094EB55-F1
#
_cell.length_a   1.000
_cell.length_b   1.000
_cell.length_c   1.000
_cell.angle_alpha   90.00
_cell.angle_beta   90.00
_cell.angle_gamma   90.00
#
_symmetry.space_group_name_H-M   'P 1'
#
loop_
_entity.id
_entity.type
_entity.pdbx_description
1 polymer ?
#
loop_
_entity_poly.entity_id
_entity_poly.type
_entity_poly.pdbx_seq_one_letter_code
_entity_poly.pdbx_strand_id
1 'polypeptide(L)'
;MDTAYWSTKRRRLPLQYDAQNYSMDLLQMQVPTWAACEFIVRRLRLFKTGGKIGNMGATTEVKTLERAKLTLPPPWTSARIGALLLVAVSVFTFSRFSPFLGQRQTPELKFSLNGSRILPSATGLDDNWDDIPPSRNITWRKCFGDFDCAKLDVPLDWLDPSESTRAIIAVIRLRATGLNDYRGPVFFNPGGPGGSGVAAMRDRGKHLQEIIGTNHDLISFDPRGVGVSTPEIQCWPTEQSAKMWQLLDIGAVDAHPGVLYDAYARATARSGACARSMGGTLDPTGAEHGVLSYVGTTSVARDMLEILTQMGEEKLKYWGFSYGTMLGGMFAALWPDKVERMVNDGNVNYQEWMANNSTTFSRDSDKVMAGFYKYCHLAGPSGCAFYRSTPEAIEDRLDELLERLKRQPIVAPLTLHIADLPEVIYYSSVRQLISASLYQPVLMFPTLARILESLDKGDGAEFINYYSSSQKPLSCDCPLSSPIVSPVFKESTPDAFGAVLCADGGETDDSIEAVEAYSKILLDISKAAGPVDVVTRMSCVGWRVRAKWRFAGPFQGNTSHPILFIGNVADNTTPLRSAYLDAEGFTNASVLVSDSFGHTTLSTPSTCIANHIREYFQTGAVPVNGTICKPDTVPFQPLPGADAMGGLAQSKLTEAVWELAKKKRSPTSMWTWGNRRSKSERTNRAPASPYPSVRTTTRAVFVILLGILEMRAGFLILMRLAQGVNFLRSRG
;
A
#
# COMPACT_ATOMS: atom_id res chain seq x y z
N MET A 1 -3.99 -44.11 -54.22
CA MET A 1 -4.87 -44.03 -53.03
C MET A 1 -4.82 -42.57 -52.54
N ASP A 2 -5.38 -41.59 -53.24
CA ASP A 2 -6.74 -41.41 -53.82
C ASP A 2 -7.74 -40.94 -52.74
N THR A 3 -8.66 -39.98 -52.93
CA THR A 3 -8.94 -38.94 -53.96
C THR A 3 -9.98 -37.95 -53.36
N ALA A 4 -10.20 -36.70 -53.78
CA ALA A 4 -9.47 -35.74 -54.64
C ALA A 4 -10.08 -34.31 -54.47
N TYR A 5 -9.44 -33.31 -55.10
CA TYR A 5 -9.97 -32.02 -55.62
C TYR A 5 -11.37 -31.52 -55.26
N TRP A 6 -11.47 -30.20 -54.96
CA TRP A 6 -12.10 -29.25 -55.91
C TRP A 6 -11.49 -27.85 -55.81
N SER A 7 -11.56 -27.08 -56.90
CA SER A 7 -11.13 -25.67 -56.94
C SER A 7 -11.97 -24.86 -57.92
N THR A 8 -12.36 -23.64 -57.56
CA THR A 8 -12.91 -22.65 -58.49
C THR A 8 -12.25 -21.28 -58.29
N LYS A 9 -12.17 -20.51 -59.39
CA LYS A 9 -11.39 -19.27 -59.53
C LYS A 9 -12.16 -18.33 -60.47
N ARG A 10 -11.84 -17.03 -60.46
CA ARG A 10 -12.46 -15.89 -61.19
C ARG A 10 -13.59 -15.20 -60.40
N ARG A 11 -13.78 -13.88 -60.48
CA ARG A 11 -12.97 -12.79 -61.09
C ARG A 11 -13.26 -11.45 -60.40
N ARG A 12 -12.38 -10.45 -60.59
CA ARG A 12 -12.57 -9.06 -60.14
C ARG A 12 -13.69 -8.36 -60.94
N LEU A 13 -14.36 -7.40 -60.31
CA LEU A 13 -14.51 -6.00 -60.78
C LEU A 13 -14.67 -5.09 -59.53
N PRO A 14 -14.29 -3.80 -59.58
CA PRO A 14 -14.34 -2.90 -58.42
C PRO A 14 -15.67 -2.14 -58.33
N LEU A 15 -16.00 -1.65 -57.13
CA LEU A 15 -16.91 -0.52 -56.94
C LEU A 15 -16.20 0.57 -56.14
N GLN A 16 -15.93 1.67 -56.82
CA GLN A 16 -15.48 2.94 -56.29
C GLN A 16 -16.73 3.83 -56.21
N TYR A 17 -16.98 4.46 -55.06
CA TYR A 17 -18.00 5.50 -54.91
C TYR A 17 -17.56 6.55 -53.89
N ASP A 18 -18.01 7.78 -54.09
CA ASP A 18 -17.32 8.97 -53.61
C ASP A 18 -17.52 9.31 -52.13
N ALA A 19 -16.48 9.90 -51.55
CA ALA A 19 -16.57 10.64 -50.30
C ALA A 19 -16.89 12.11 -50.60
N GLN A 20 -18.14 12.53 -50.36
CA GLN A 20 -18.50 13.95 -50.28
C GLN A 20 -19.36 14.26 -49.06
N ASN A 21 -18.84 15.19 -48.26
CA ASN A 21 -19.50 16.12 -47.34
C ASN A 21 -20.98 15.88 -46.98
N TYR A 22 -21.20 15.52 -45.71
CA TYR A 22 -22.25 16.15 -44.91
C TYR A 22 -21.69 16.62 -43.57
N SER A 23 -21.57 17.93 -43.41
CA SER A 23 -21.51 18.59 -42.11
C SER A 23 -22.93 19.01 -41.71
N MET A 24 -23.38 18.69 -40.50
CA MET A 24 -24.34 19.52 -39.75
C MET A 24 -24.23 19.20 -38.25
N ASP A 25 -23.98 20.27 -37.47
CA ASP A 25 -24.35 20.54 -36.08
C ASP A 25 -24.20 19.46 -34.98
N LEU A 26 -23.23 19.73 -34.11
CA LEU A 26 -23.20 19.30 -32.71
C LEU A 26 -24.41 19.87 -31.95
N LEU A 27 -25.22 19.00 -31.35
CA LEU A 27 -26.18 19.39 -30.31
C LEU A 27 -25.84 18.69 -28.99
N GLN A 28 -25.46 19.48 -27.99
CA GLN A 28 -25.07 18.99 -26.67
C GLN A 28 -26.30 18.47 -25.91
N MET A 29 -26.22 17.24 -25.38
CA MET A 29 -27.12 16.79 -24.31
C MET A 29 -26.33 16.54 -23.03
N GLN A 30 -26.09 17.61 -22.28
CA GLN A 30 -25.83 17.51 -20.86
C GLN A 30 -27.10 16.97 -20.17
N VAL A 31 -26.97 15.94 -19.35
CA VAL A 31 -28.04 15.49 -18.44
C VAL A 31 -27.56 15.76 -17.01
N PRO A 32 -27.97 16.88 -16.38
CA PRO A 32 -27.66 17.13 -14.99
C PRO A 32 -28.52 16.24 -14.08
N THR A 33 -27.98 15.90 -12.91
CA THR A 33 -28.78 15.47 -11.77
C THR A 33 -29.72 16.60 -11.35
N TRP A 34 -30.97 16.27 -10.94
CA TRP A 34 -31.89 17.01 -10.04
C TRP A 34 -33.34 16.47 -10.23
N ALA A 35 -33.60 15.24 -9.80
CA ALA A 35 -34.91 14.59 -10.01
C ALA A 35 -35.33 13.63 -8.86
N ALA A 36 -35.01 13.97 -7.61
CA ALA A 36 -35.23 13.08 -6.46
C ALA A 36 -35.89 13.78 -5.25
N CYS A 37 -36.90 14.65 -5.47
CA CYS A 37 -37.68 15.22 -4.35
C CYS A 37 -39.17 15.57 -4.64
N GLU A 38 -39.61 15.70 -5.90
CA GLU A 38 -41.02 15.94 -6.25
C GLU A 38 -41.68 14.74 -6.96
N PHE A 39 -42.22 13.78 -6.20
CA PHE A 39 -43.11 12.75 -6.78
C PHE A 39 -44.31 12.31 -5.91
N ILE A 40 -44.45 12.84 -4.69
CA ILE A 40 -45.45 12.35 -3.71
C ILE A 40 -46.71 13.24 -3.61
N VAL A 41 -46.67 14.50 -4.08
CA VAL A 41 -47.75 15.49 -3.83
C VAL A 41 -48.74 15.67 -5.00
N ARG A 42 -48.51 15.07 -6.18
CA ARG A 42 -49.29 15.33 -7.41
C ARG A 42 -50.10 14.15 -7.99
N ARG A 43 -50.64 13.26 -7.14
CA ARG A 43 -51.57 12.19 -7.60
C ARG A 43 -52.88 11.98 -6.80
N LEU A 44 -53.35 13.01 -6.07
CA LEU A 44 -54.67 12.99 -5.40
C LEU A 44 -55.55 14.21 -5.77
N ARG A 45 -55.98 14.29 -7.04
CA ARG A 45 -57.19 15.00 -7.51
C ARG A 45 -57.37 14.80 -9.03
N LEU A 46 -58.33 13.96 -9.41
CA LEU A 46 -59.19 14.04 -10.61
C LEU A 46 -60.03 12.76 -10.75
N PHE A 47 -61.15 12.69 -10.02
CA PHE A 47 -62.18 11.66 -10.16
C PHE A 47 -63.43 12.32 -10.76
N LYS A 48 -63.65 12.11 -12.07
CA LYS A 48 -64.78 12.48 -12.96
C LYS A 48 -64.19 12.63 -14.38
N THR A 49 -64.75 12.12 -15.48
CA THR A 49 -66.04 11.43 -15.73
C THR A 49 -65.83 10.13 -16.56
N GLY A 50 -66.87 9.30 -16.71
CA GLY A 50 -66.76 7.92 -17.22
C GLY A 50 -66.70 7.73 -18.75
N GLY A 51 -66.37 6.50 -19.15
CA GLY A 51 -66.36 5.99 -20.53
C GLY A 51 -66.45 4.45 -20.55
N LYS A 52 -67.21 3.87 -21.48
CA LYS A 52 -67.70 2.47 -21.43
C LYS A 52 -66.72 1.40 -21.95
N ILE A 53 -66.68 0.26 -21.23
CA ILE A 53 -66.80 -1.15 -21.70
C ILE A 53 -65.91 -1.63 -22.87
N GLY A 54 -65.15 -2.70 -22.62
CA GLY A 54 -64.63 -3.64 -23.63
C GLY A 54 -64.19 -4.97 -22.96
N ASN A 55 -64.62 -6.11 -23.48
CA ASN A 55 -64.42 -7.44 -22.86
C ASN A 55 -63.32 -8.27 -23.56
N MET A 56 -62.63 -9.14 -22.78
CA MET A 56 -62.14 -10.52 -23.06
C MET A 56 -60.86 -10.82 -22.23
N GLY A 57 -60.64 -12.03 -21.65
CA GLY A 57 -61.58 -13.15 -21.48
C GLY A 57 -60.96 -14.57 -21.41
N ALA A 58 -60.22 -14.93 -20.35
CA ALA A 58 -59.89 -16.31 -19.91
C ALA A 58 -59.21 -16.22 -18.50
N THR A 59 -59.43 -16.99 -17.42
CA THR A 59 -59.64 -18.44 -17.15
C THR A 59 -58.43 -19.32 -17.53
N THR A 60 -57.76 -20.08 -16.64
CA THR A 60 -57.90 -20.36 -15.19
C THR A 60 -56.47 -20.73 -14.67
N GLU A 61 -56.13 -20.88 -13.40
CA GLU A 61 -56.69 -21.72 -12.33
C GLU A 61 -56.14 -21.24 -10.96
N VAL A 62 -56.81 -21.55 -9.84
CA VAL A 62 -56.38 -21.16 -8.48
C VAL A 62 -56.10 -22.39 -7.62
N LYS A 63 -54.90 -22.46 -7.02
CA LYS A 63 -54.63 -23.29 -5.85
C LYS A 63 -54.23 -22.43 -4.67
N THR A 64 -54.88 -22.67 -3.54
CA THR A 64 -54.78 -21.92 -2.30
C THR A 64 -53.57 -22.32 -1.46
N LEU A 65 -52.91 -21.34 -0.83
CA LEU A 65 -52.19 -21.54 0.42
C LEU A 65 -52.69 -20.50 1.44
N GLU A 66 -52.66 -20.86 2.72
CA GLU A 66 -53.46 -20.19 3.76
C GLU A 66 -52.83 -18.90 4.31
N ARG A 67 -53.70 -17.95 4.71
CA ARG A 67 -53.28 -16.75 5.47
C ARG A 67 -53.35 -17.00 6.97
N ALA A 68 -52.20 -17.17 7.61
CA ALA A 68 -52.06 -16.83 9.02
C ALA A 68 -52.31 -15.33 9.23
N LYS A 69 -52.98 -14.95 10.33
CA LYS A 69 -53.38 -13.56 10.60
C LYS A 69 -52.25 -12.81 11.33
N LEU A 70 -51.82 -11.66 10.79
CA LEU A 70 -51.16 -10.63 11.60
C LEU A 70 -52.22 -9.63 12.08
N THR A 71 -52.34 -9.44 13.39
CA THR A 71 -53.20 -8.42 14.00
C THR A 71 -52.42 -7.12 14.19
N LEU A 72 -52.88 -6.04 13.56
CA LEU A 72 -52.38 -4.68 13.81
C LEU A 72 -53.23 -3.97 14.87
N PRO A 73 -52.64 -3.14 15.74
CA PRO A 73 -53.37 -2.34 16.73
C PRO A 73 -54.12 -1.15 16.09
N PRO A 74 -55.15 -0.60 16.76
CA PRO A 74 -55.98 0.49 16.24
C PRO A 74 -55.26 1.85 16.18
N PRO A 75 -55.75 2.81 15.37
CA PRO A 75 -55.06 4.07 15.13
C PRO A 75 -55.18 5.10 16.27
N TRP A 76 -54.01 5.57 16.71
CA TRP A 76 -53.65 6.94 17.12
C TRP A 76 -54.75 7.91 17.57
N THR A 77 -54.69 8.34 18.83
CA THR A 77 -55.62 9.31 19.43
C THR A 77 -55.28 10.78 19.10
N SER A 78 -56.29 11.65 19.23
CA SER A 78 -56.25 13.08 18.90
C SER A 78 -55.21 13.91 19.65
N ALA A 79 -54.69 13.43 20.78
CA ALA A 79 -53.77 14.16 21.66
C ALA A 79 -52.47 14.61 20.97
N ARG A 80 -51.97 13.89 19.95
CA ARG A 80 -50.73 14.26 19.23
C ARG A 80 -50.91 15.31 18.13
N ILE A 81 -52.14 15.64 17.74
CA ILE A 81 -52.41 16.71 16.74
C ILE A 81 -52.20 18.09 17.38
N GLY A 82 -52.61 18.27 18.65
CA GLY A 82 -52.44 19.55 19.36
C GLY A 82 -50.98 19.96 19.57
N ALA A 83 -50.07 19.00 19.78
CA ALA A 83 -48.66 19.27 20.00
C ALA A 83 -47.95 19.90 18.79
N LEU A 84 -48.32 19.50 17.57
CA LEU A 84 -47.71 20.02 16.33
C LEU A 84 -48.13 21.47 16.02
N LEU A 85 -49.31 21.90 16.46
CA LEU A 85 -49.79 23.27 16.24
C LEU A 85 -49.10 24.31 17.13
N LEU A 86 -48.69 23.94 18.35
CA LEU A 86 -48.01 24.86 19.27
C LEU A 86 -46.61 25.24 18.79
N VAL A 87 -45.82 24.28 18.27
CA VAL A 87 -44.44 24.51 17.80
C VAL A 87 -44.41 25.50 16.62
N ALA A 88 -45.40 25.43 15.72
CA ALA A 88 -45.48 26.32 14.55
C ALA A 88 -45.68 27.81 14.93
N VAL A 89 -46.40 28.08 16.03
CA VAL A 89 -46.69 29.46 16.47
C VAL A 89 -45.48 30.12 17.13
N SER A 90 -44.65 29.37 17.85
CA SER A 90 -43.43 29.89 18.49
C SER A 90 -42.37 30.36 17.50
N VAL A 91 -42.25 29.71 16.34
CA VAL A 91 -41.25 30.07 15.32
C VAL A 91 -41.63 31.35 14.56
N PHE A 92 -42.94 31.64 14.42
CA PHE A 92 -43.42 32.78 13.63
C PHE A 92 -43.46 34.12 14.39
N THR A 93 -43.33 34.12 15.72
CA THR A 93 -43.36 35.35 16.53
C THR A 93 -41.98 35.97 16.76
N PHE A 94 -40.91 35.17 16.78
CA PHE A 94 -39.54 35.66 17.01
C PHE A 94 -38.95 36.47 15.84
N SER A 95 -39.53 36.35 14.63
CA SER A 95 -39.02 36.97 13.40
C SER A 95 -39.51 38.40 13.13
N ARG A 96 -40.25 39.03 14.06
CA ARG A 96 -40.89 40.34 13.84
C ARG A 96 -40.63 41.44 14.89
N PHE A 97 -39.80 41.22 15.91
CA PHE A 97 -39.51 42.26 16.92
C PHE A 97 -38.02 42.40 17.26
N SER A 98 -37.30 43.22 16.48
CA SER A 98 -36.19 44.08 16.95
C SER A 98 -35.70 45.03 15.84
N PRO A 99 -35.99 46.34 15.92
CA PRO A 99 -35.40 47.36 15.07
C PRO A 99 -34.43 48.30 15.84
N PHE A 100 -33.58 48.98 15.05
CA PHE A 100 -32.76 50.17 15.38
C PHE A 100 -31.44 50.07 16.16
N LEU A 101 -30.48 50.88 15.68
CA LEU A 101 -29.08 51.13 16.07
C LEU A 101 -28.03 50.17 15.47
N GLY A 102 -27.05 50.62 14.67
CA GLY A 102 -26.80 51.98 14.15
C GLY A 102 -25.81 51.97 12.97
N GLN A 103 -25.91 52.99 12.10
CA GLN A 103 -25.26 53.03 10.77
C GLN A 103 -23.79 53.48 10.82
N ARG A 104 -22.89 52.81 10.06
CA ARG A 104 -21.70 53.42 9.44
C ARG A 104 -21.27 52.66 8.19
N GLN A 105 -20.62 53.37 7.26
CA GLN A 105 -20.44 52.95 5.87
C GLN A 105 -19.13 52.16 5.64
N THR A 106 -19.17 51.23 4.70
CA THR A 106 -17.99 50.73 3.95
C THR A 106 -18.26 50.94 2.45
N PRO A 107 -17.29 51.39 1.65
CA PRO A 107 -17.52 51.77 0.26
C PRO A 107 -17.62 50.56 -0.68
N GLU A 108 -18.41 50.70 -1.76
CA GLU A 108 -18.30 49.80 -2.91
C GLU A 108 -16.91 49.92 -3.55
N LEU A 109 -16.19 48.81 -3.66
CA LEU A 109 -14.98 48.70 -4.48
C LEU A 109 -15.21 47.70 -5.60
N LYS A 110 -15.79 48.19 -6.70
CA LYS A 110 -15.90 47.45 -7.97
C LYS A 110 -14.49 47.19 -8.50
N PHE A 111 -13.99 45.97 -8.35
CA PHE A 111 -12.70 45.61 -8.95
C PHE A 111 -12.88 45.13 -10.39
N SER A 112 -12.05 45.69 -11.28
CA SER A 112 -12.12 45.42 -12.72
C SER A 112 -11.49 44.07 -13.06
N LEU A 113 -12.05 43.37 -14.04
CA LEU A 113 -11.40 42.24 -14.70
C LEU A 113 -10.27 42.75 -15.60
N ASN A 114 -9.08 42.96 -15.03
CA ASN A 114 -7.87 43.10 -15.84
C ASN A 114 -6.57 42.84 -15.06
N GLY A 115 -5.60 42.19 -15.71
CA GLY A 115 -4.21 42.17 -15.25
C GLY A 115 -3.83 41.11 -14.20
N SER A 116 -4.08 39.82 -14.47
CA SER A 116 -3.40 38.71 -13.79
C SER A 116 -1.89 38.75 -14.06
N ARG A 117 -1.14 39.57 -13.32
CA ARG A 117 0.33 39.50 -13.31
C ARG A 117 0.75 38.17 -12.70
N ILE A 118 1.27 37.29 -13.54
CA ILE A 118 1.91 36.05 -13.11
C ILE A 118 3.12 36.41 -12.24
N LEU A 119 3.00 36.26 -10.92
CA LEU A 119 4.18 36.08 -10.08
C LEU A 119 4.70 34.65 -10.35
N PRO A 120 5.99 34.47 -10.69
CA PRO A 120 6.57 33.13 -10.79
C PRO A 120 6.44 32.41 -9.44
N SER A 121 5.94 31.18 -9.44
CA SER A 121 5.92 30.38 -8.20
C SER A 121 7.35 30.07 -7.79
N ALA A 122 7.75 30.51 -6.58
CA ALA A 122 9.03 30.20 -5.98
C ALA A 122 9.07 28.75 -5.44
N THR A 123 8.87 27.79 -6.35
CA THR A 123 8.89 26.34 -6.09
C THR A 123 9.70 25.62 -7.18
N GLY A 124 10.83 26.22 -7.57
CA GLY A 124 11.80 25.62 -8.48
C GLY A 124 12.60 24.50 -7.81
N LEU A 125 12.03 23.30 -7.81
CA LEU A 125 12.81 22.07 -7.93
C LEU A 125 12.50 21.52 -9.32
N ASP A 126 13.53 21.41 -10.15
CA ASP A 126 13.45 20.96 -11.54
C ASP A 126 12.97 19.50 -11.65
N ASP A 127 11.64 19.32 -11.68
CA ASP A 127 10.95 18.08 -12.04
C ASP A 127 10.92 17.94 -13.58
N ASN A 128 12.11 17.98 -14.19
CA ASN A 128 12.31 17.93 -15.64
C ASN A 128 11.96 16.55 -16.24
N TRP A 129 11.24 15.68 -15.51
CA TRP A 129 10.88 14.33 -15.92
C TRP A 129 10.00 14.33 -17.17
N ASP A 130 8.98 15.19 -17.21
CA ASP A 130 8.05 15.24 -18.35
C ASP A 130 8.78 15.67 -19.63
N ASP A 131 9.74 16.60 -19.52
CA ASP A 131 10.62 17.07 -20.60
C ASP A 131 11.67 16.04 -21.09
N ILE A 132 11.80 14.87 -20.44
CA ILE A 132 12.66 13.79 -20.96
C ILE A 132 11.96 13.15 -22.17
N PRO A 133 12.52 13.21 -23.39
CA PRO A 133 11.97 12.47 -24.52
C PRO A 133 12.26 10.97 -24.38
N PRO A 134 11.33 10.08 -24.77
CA PRO A 134 11.63 8.67 -24.98
C PRO A 134 12.73 8.48 -26.04
N SER A 135 13.59 7.48 -25.85
CA SER A 135 14.71 7.19 -26.75
C SER A 135 15.05 5.70 -26.74
N ARG A 136 15.44 5.15 -27.90
CA ARG A 136 15.95 3.77 -28.02
C ARG A 136 17.25 3.53 -27.26
N ASN A 137 18.02 4.60 -27.04
CA ASN A 137 19.29 4.56 -26.31
C ASN A 137 19.18 5.39 -25.03
N ILE A 138 19.71 4.89 -23.91
CA ILE A 138 19.65 5.59 -22.61
C ILE A 138 20.35 6.94 -22.70
N THR A 139 19.56 8.01 -22.62
CA THR A 139 20.04 9.40 -22.68
C THR A 139 19.74 10.07 -21.34
N TRP A 140 20.72 10.03 -20.45
CA TRP A 140 20.60 10.57 -19.09
C TRP A 140 20.35 12.09 -19.06
N ARG A 141 19.27 12.50 -18.40
CA ARG A 141 18.95 13.91 -18.08
C ARG A 141 18.79 14.09 -16.58
N LYS A 142 19.05 15.30 -16.06
CA LYS A 142 18.85 15.58 -14.63
C LYS A 142 17.37 15.62 -14.25
N CYS A 143 17.06 15.06 -13.09
CA CYS A 143 15.72 14.97 -12.52
C CYS A 143 15.81 14.97 -10.99
N PHE A 144 14.80 15.50 -10.30
CA PHE A 144 14.69 15.43 -8.82
C PHE A 144 15.94 15.92 -8.05
N GLY A 145 16.68 16.87 -8.62
CA GLY A 145 17.96 17.35 -8.10
C GLY A 145 19.12 16.40 -8.39
N ASP A 146 19.38 15.46 -7.47
CA ASP A 146 20.62 14.66 -7.48
C ASP A 146 20.65 13.58 -8.58
N PHE A 147 19.49 13.13 -9.04
CA PHE A 147 19.35 11.94 -9.86
C PHE A 147 19.54 12.21 -11.36
N ASP A 148 19.92 11.17 -12.09
CA ASP A 148 19.78 11.12 -13.54
C ASP A 148 18.57 10.24 -13.89
N CYS A 149 17.83 10.59 -14.93
CA CYS A 149 16.67 9.85 -15.42
C CYS A 149 16.78 9.61 -16.93
N ALA A 150 16.11 8.56 -17.41
CA ALA A 150 15.91 8.27 -18.83
C ALA A 150 14.54 7.61 -19.06
N LYS A 151 14.01 7.76 -20.29
CA LYS A 151 12.83 7.06 -20.79
C LYS A 151 13.27 6.13 -21.93
N LEU A 152 13.48 4.86 -21.63
CA LEU A 152 13.98 3.87 -22.59
C LEU A 152 12.81 3.30 -23.41
N ASP A 153 12.85 3.47 -24.73
CA ASP A 153 11.82 3.03 -25.65
C ASP A 153 12.08 1.58 -26.13
N VAL A 154 11.30 0.62 -25.63
CA VAL A 154 11.43 -0.82 -25.91
C VAL A 154 10.24 -1.37 -26.70
N PRO A 155 10.39 -2.50 -27.43
CA PRO A 155 9.25 -3.22 -28.00
C PRO A 155 8.26 -3.65 -26.91
N LEU A 156 6.95 -3.53 -27.17
CA LEU A 156 5.96 -4.10 -26.26
C LEU A 156 6.05 -5.63 -26.28
N ASP A 157 6.32 -6.22 -27.45
CA ASP A 157 6.63 -7.63 -27.59
C ASP A 157 8.12 -7.85 -27.91
N TRP A 158 8.78 -8.68 -27.12
CA TRP A 158 10.17 -9.09 -27.34
C TRP A 158 10.30 -10.33 -28.25
N LEU A 159 9.22 -11.07 -28.48
CA LEU A 159 9.19 -12.21 -29.41
C LEU A 159 8.86 -11.80 -30.85
N ASP A 160 8.14 -10.68 -31.03
CA ASP A 160 7.76 -10.10 -32.32
C ASP A 160 7.95 -8.56 -32.30
N PRO A 161 9.20 -8.06 -32.36
CA PRO A 161 9.50 -6.65 -32.12
C PRO A 161 8.92 -5.70 -33.19
N SER A 162 8.00 -4.83 -32.78
CA SER A 162 7.33 -3.86 -33.66
C SER A 162 7.73 -2.40 -33.40
N GLU A 163 7.74 -1.61 -34.46
CA GLU A 163 7.88 -0.14 -34.41
C GLU A 163 6.57 0.57 -34.05
N SER A 164 5.40 -0.05 -34.26
CA SER A 164 4.09 0.55 -33.94
C SER A 164 3.61 0.27 -32.52
N THR A 165 4.14 -0.77 -31.86
CA THR A 165 3.57 -1.34 -30.63
C THR A 165 4.65 -1.47 -29.57
N ARG A 166 4.73 -0.45 -28.69
CA ARG A 166 5.93 -0.15 -27.89
C ARG A 166 5.61 0.19 -26.44
N ALA A 167 6.61 0.07 -25.58
CA ALA A 167 6.55 0.46 -24.17
C ALA A 167 7.71 1.40 -23.83
N ILE A 168 7.45 2.39 -22.97
CA ILE A 168 8.47 3.32 -22.49
C ILE A 168 8.80 2.95 -21.05
N ILE A 169 10.02 2.48 -20.81
CA ILE A 169 10.52 2.08 -19.50
C ILE A 169 11.18 3.28 -18.82
N ALA A 170 10.67 3.63 -17.65
CA ALA A 170 11.19 4.69 -16.82
C ALA A 170 12.41 4.21 -16.00
N VAL A 171 13.58 4.79 -16.25
CA VAL A 171 14.85 4.43 -15.60
C VAL A 171 15.38 5.62 -14.80
N ILE A 172 15.86 5.36 -13.58
CA ILE A 172 16.47 6.35 -12.70
C ILE A 172 17.81 5.85 -12.16
N ARG A 173 18.73 6.79 -11.94
CA ARG A 173 20.07 6.55 -11.41
C ARG A 173 20.43 7.57 -10.32
N LEU A 174 20.96 7.06 -9.22
CA LEU A 174 21.78 7.81 -8.28
C LEU A 174 23.25 7.52 -8.61
N ARG A 175 24.05 8.54 -8.92
CA ARG A 175 25.46 8.34 -9.30
C ARG A 175 26.34 7.99 -8.10
N ALA A 176 27.42 7.24 -8.35
CA ALA A 176 28.54 7.11 -7.43
C ALA A 176 29.12 8.49 -7.06
N THR A 177 29.60 8.59 -5.83
CA THR A 177 30.42 9.73 -5.34
C THR A 177 31.85 9.31 -5.03
N GLY A 178 32.10 8.03 -4.71
CA GLY A 178 33.43 7.43 -4.52
C GLY A 178 34.12 7.08 -5.82
N LEU A 179 34.38 8.06 -6.70
CA LEU A 179 34.86 7.81 -8.07
C LEU A 179 36.27 7.21 -8.18
N ASN A 180 37.10 7.31 -7.13
CA ASN A 180 38.48 6.80 -7.13
C ASN A 180 38.58 5.26 -7.13
N ASP A 181 37.49 4.57 -6.81
CA ASP A 181 37.38 3.10 -6.78
C ASP A 181 36.00 2.70 -7.35
N TYR A 182 35.61 3.28 -8.49
CA TYR A 182 34.30 3.05 -9.09
C TYR A 182 34.11 1.60 -9.55
N ARG A 183 32.99 0.97 -9.15
CA ARG A 183 32.75 -0.49 -9.28
C ARG A 183 31.61 -0.89 -10.21
N GLY A 184 31.17 0.03 -11.06
CA GLY A 184 30.01 -0.17 -11.93
C GLY A 184 28.67 -0.03 -11.20
N PRO A 185 27.55 -0.11 -11.93
CA PRO A 185 26.22 0.04 -11.39
C PRO A 185 25.75 -1.19 -10.61
N VAL A 186 24.88 -0.98 -9.62
CA VAL A 186 24.03 -2.00 -9.00
C VAL A 186 22.58 -1.63 -9.24
N PHE A 187 21.84 -2.57 -9.82
CA PHE A 187 20.39 -2.46 -10.05
C PHE A 187 19.64 -2.91 -8.79
N PHE A 188 18.50 -2.29 -8.48
CA PHE A 188 17.59 -2.81 -7.46
C PHE A 188 16.13 -2.70 -7.89
N ASN A 189 15.28 -3.57 -7.35
CA ASN A 189 13.83 -3.51 -7.52
C ASN A 189 13.10 -3.67 -6.17
N PRO A 190 12.12 -2.80 -5.85
CA PRO A 190 11.44 -2.80 -4.55
C PRO A 190 10.36 -3.89 -4.39
N GLY A 191 10.04 -4.63 -5.46
CA GLY A 191 9.02 -5.68 -5.44
C GLY A 191 7.60 -5.20 -5.69
N GLY A 192 6.66 -5.73 -4.91
CA GLY A 192 5.22 -5.67 -5.20
C GLY A 192 4.71 -7.05 -5.64
N PRO A 193 4.44 -7.32 -6.94
CA PRO A 193 4.67 -6.47 -8.11
C PRO A 193 3.83 -5.19 -8.13
N GLY A 194 4.17 -4.27 -9.03
CA GLY A 194 3.54 -2.95 -9.11
C GLY A 194 4.18 -1.87 -8.24
N GLY A 195 5.27 -2.15 -7.51
CA GLY A 195 6.06 -1.12 -6.83
C GLY A 195 6.92 -0.31 -7.82
N SER A 196 6.90 1.01 -7.71
CA SER A 196 7.72 1.90 -8.55
C SER A 196 9.18 1.92 -8.06
N GLY A 197 10.10 1.48 -8.92
CA GLY A 197 11.55 1.63 -8.73
C GLY A 197 11.98 3.10 -8.76
N VAL A 198 11.32 3.93 -9.55
CA VAL A 198 11.55 5.38 -9.60
C VAL A 198 11.21 6.04 -8.26
N ALA A 199 10.04 5.75 -7.69
CA ALA A 199 9.67 6.23 -6.36
C ALA A 199 10.55 5.64 -5.25
N ALA A 200 10.87 4.34 -5.32
CA ALA A 200 11.73 3.68 -4.33
C ALA A 200 13.17 4.22 -4.35
N MET A 201 13.71 4.60 -5.51
CA MET A 201 15.01 5.28 -5.64
C MET A 201 14.99 6.64 -4.95
N ARG A 202 13.93 7.43 -5.17
CA ARG A 202 13.76 8.75 -4.55
C ARG A 202 13.58 8.66 -3.03
N ASP A 203 12.89 7.63 -2.53
CA ASP A 203 12.71 7.36 -1.10
C ASP A 203 13.99 6.81 -0.44
N ARG A 204 14.63 5.79 -1.02
CA ARG A 204 15.62 4.92 -0.33
C ARG A 204 17.00 4.90 -0.95
N GLY A 205 17.16 5.36 -2.18
CA GLY A 205 18.37 5.15 -2.99
C GLY A 205 19.66 5.56 -2.28
N LYS A 206 19.66 6.68 -1.56
CA LYS A 206 20.84 7.15 -0.81
C LYS A 206 21.28 6.20 0.32
N HIS A 207 20.33 5.60 1.04
CA HIS A 207 20.65 4.66 2.12
C HIS A 207 21.02 3.28 1.57
N LEU A 208 20.37 2.83 0.48
CA LEU A 208 20.75 1.60 -0.22
C LEU A 208 22.16 1.71 -0.84
N GLN A 209 22.49 2.86 -1.43
CA GLN A 209 23.82 3.18 -1.96
C GLN A 209 24.87 3.23 -0.83
N GLU A 210 24.56 3.84 0.32
CA GLU A 210 25.45 3.79 1.48
C GLU A 210 25.66 2.34 1.94
N ILE A 211 24.65 1.45 1.95
CA ILE A 211 24.86 0.03 2.28
C ILE A 211 25.86 -0.61 1.30
N ILE A 212 25.57 -0.64 -0.01
CA ILE A 212 26.42 -1.33 -1.00
C ILE A 212 27.81 -0.68 -1.19
N GLY A 213 27.93 0.61 -0.89
CA GLY A 213 29.13 1.43 -1.08
C GLY A 213 28.89 2.58 -2.07
N THR A 214 29.32 3.79 -1.69
CA THR A 214 29.11 5.02 -2.46
C THR A 214 29.95 5.14 -3.74
N ASN A 215 30.76 4.12 -4.04
CA ASN A 215 31.52 3.92 -5.27
C ASN A 215 30.76 3.12 -6.35
N HIS A 216 29.51 2.72 -6.09
CA HIS A 216 28.58 2.20 -7.10
C HIS A 216 27.59 3.27 -7.58
N ASP A 217 27.30 3.28 -8.88
CA ASP A 217 26.05 3.85 -9.39
C ASP A 217 24.90 2.96 -8.87
N LEU A 218 23.81 3.54 -8.37
CA LEU A 218 22.60 2.77 -8.02
C LEU A 218 21.53 3.03 -9.07
N ILE A 219 20.98 1.96 -9.66
CA ILE A 219 20.00 1.98 -10.74
C ILE A 219 18.69 1.38 -10.27
N SER A 220 17.57 1.96 -10.69
CA SER A 220 16.26 1.31 -10.61
C SER A 220 15.40 1.73 -11.79
N PHE A 221 14.33 0.99 -12.04
CA PHE A 221 13.38 1.26 -13.10
C PHE A 221 11.98 0.85 -12.67
N ASP A 222 10.97 1.48 -13.26
CA ASP A 222 9.60 0.99 -13.16
C ASP A 222 9.39 -0.08 -14.25
N PRO A 223 8.97 -1.30 -13.91
CA PRO A 223 8.59 -2.29 -14.91
C PRO A 223 7.55 -1.76 -15.89
N ARG A 224 7.51 -2.32 -17.11
CA ARG A 224 6.40 -2.15 -18.06
C ARG A 224 5.03 -2.28 -17.34
N GLY A 225 4.16 -1.28 -17.52
CA GLY A 225 2.86 -1.24 -16.85
C GLY A 225 2.84 -0.67 -15.42
N VAL A 226 3.99 -0.25 -14.86
CA VAL A 226 4.13 0.19 -13.46
C VAL A 226 4.64 1.64 -13.38
N GLY A 227 4.25 2.34 -12.31
CA GLY A 227 4.77 3.65 -11.91
C GLY A 227 4.54 4.73 -12.96
N VAL A 228 5.63 5.15 -13.61
CA VAL A 228 5.60 6.09 -14.75
C VAL A 228 6.10 5.50 -16.06
N SER A 229 6.28 4.17 -16.14
CA SER A 229 6.44 3.45 -17.40
C SER A 229 5.11 3.35 -18.14
N THR A 230 5.12 3.53 -19.46
CA THR A 230 3.90 3.57 -20.29
C THR A 230 3.86 2.46 -21.34
N PRO A 231 2.67 1.98 -21.75
CA PRO A 231 1.35 2.23 -21.14
C PRO A 231 1.28 1.67 -19.70
N GLU A 232 0.70 2.45 -18.77
CA GLU A 232 0.48 2.00 -17.39
C GLU A 232 -0.69 1.00 -17.34
N ILE A 233 -0.62 -0.02 -16.49
CA ILE A 233 -1.78 -0.89 -16.22
C ILE A 233 -2.83 -0.11 -15.43
N GLN A 234 -4.00 0.08 -16.02
CA GLN A 234 -5.15 0.77 -15.44
C GLN A 234 -6.42 -0.05 -15.70
N CYS A 235 -7.03 -0.61 -14.66
CA CYS A 235 -8.26 -1.40 -14.78
C CYS A 235 -9.53 -0.53 -14.81
N TRP A 236 -9.41 0.75 -14.44
CA TRP A 236 -10.50 1.69 -14.22
C TRP A 236 -10.32 2.91 -15.13
N PRO A 237 -11.37 3.39 -15.84
CA PRO A 237 -11.24 4.54 -16.73
C PRO A 237 -10.84 5.87 -16.06
N THR A 238 -10.95 5.96 -14.72
CA THR A 238 -10.64 7.18 -13.95
C THR A 238 -10.17 6.85 -12.53
N GLU A 239 -9.42 7.76 -11.88
CA GLU A 239 -9.11 7.63 -10.45
C GLU A 239 -10.37 7.57 -9.57
N GLN A 240 -11.45 8.26 -9.98
CA GLN A 240 -12.72 8.27 -9.25
C GLN A 240 -13.40 6.90 -9.30
N SER A 241 -13.41 6.22 -10.45
CA SER A 241 -13.97 4.87 -10.56
C SER A 241 -13.13 3.83 -9.81
N ALA A 242 -11.80 3.98 -9.80
CA ALA A 242 -10.92 3.19 -8.92
C ALA A 242 -11.25 3.40 -7.43
N LYS A 243 -11.38 4.65 -6.97
CA LYS A 243 -11.73 4.98 -5.57
C LYS A 243 -13.11 4.46 -5.17
N MET A 244 -14.11 4.62 -6.03
CA MET A 244 -15.45 4.06 -5.78
C MET A 244 -15.44 2.53 -5.72
N TRP A 245 -14.61 1.86 -6.52
CA TRP A 245 -14.43 0.40 -6.42
C TRP A 245 -13.79 -0.03 -5.10
N GLN A 246 -12.89 0.78 -4.54
CA GLN A 246 -12.19 0.51 -3.29
C GLN A 246 -13.08 0.70 -2.06
N LEU A 247 -14.06 1.60 -2.12
CA LEU A 247 -15.12 1.73 -1.09
C LEU A 247 -16.07 0.53 -1.03
N LEU A 248 -16.06 -0.32 -2.06
CA LEU A 248 -16.85 -1.57 -2.13
C LEU A 248 -16.00 -2.81 -1.79
N ASP A 249 -14.93 -2.65 -1.00
CA ASP A 249 -14.08 -3.78 -0.64
C ASP A 249 -14.69 -4.71 0.42
N ILE A 250 -14.46 -6.01 0.25
CA ILE A 250 -15.15 -7.09 0.96
C ILE A 250 -14.44 -7.56 2.23
N GLY A 251 -13.21 -7.09 2.48
CA GLY A 251 -12.53 -7.35 3.74
C GLY A 251 -11.98 -8.78 3.90
N ALA A 252 -12.05 -9.32 5.13
CA ALA A 252 -11.57 -10.66 5.44
C ALA A 252 -12.65 -11.71 5.13
N VAL A 253 -12.29 -12.80 4.46
CA VAL A 253 -13.28 -13.76 3.91
C VAL A 253 -14.00 -14.60 4.99
N ASP A 254 -13.54 -14.57 6.24
CA ASP A 254 -14.14 -15.26 7.39
C ASP A 254 -15.00 -14.34 8.30
N ALA A 255 -15.24 -13.09 7.87
CA ALA A 255 -15.96 -12.09 8.66
C ALA A 255 -17.43 -12.46 8.93
N HIS A 256 -18.12 -13.01 7.92
CA HIS A 256 -19.46 -13.59 8.04
C HIS A 256 -19.73 -14.59 6.90
N PRO A 257 -20.75 -15.47 7.00
CA PRO A 257 -21.17 -16.30 5.87
C PRO A 257 -21.51 -15.43 4.65
N GLY A 258 -21.02 -15.82 3.46
CA GLY A 258 -21.26 -15.11 2.20
C GLY A 258 -20.01 -14.46 1.58
N VAL A 259 -19.12 -13.88 2.39
CA VAL A 259 -18.04 -12.96 1.91
C VAL A 259 -17.14 -13.57 0.83
N LEU A 260 -16.86 -14.88 0.89
CA LEU A 260 -16.05 -15.56 -0.13
C LEU A 260 -16.71 -15.55 -1.53
N TYR A 261 -18.04 -15.65 -1.61
CA TYR A 261 -18.78 -15.58 -2.86
C TYR A 261 -18.84 -14.15 -3.40
N ASP A 262 -18.99 -13.16 -2.51
CA ASP A 262 -18.89 -11.73 -2.86
C ASP A 262 -17.47 -11.39 -3.38
N ALA A 263 -16.43 -11.93 -2.75
CA ALA A 263 -15.04 -11.82 -3.17
C ALA A 263 -14.81 -12.45 -4.56
N TYR A 264 -15.39 -13.62 -4.82
CA TYR A 264 -15.31 -14.30 -6.11
C TYR A 264 -15.97 -13.48 -7.23
N ALA A 265 -17.18 -12.96 -6.99
CA ALA A 265 -17.90 -12.10 -7.93
C ALA A 265 -17.15 -10.77 -8.18
N ARG A 266 -16.62 -10.15 -7.11
CA ARG A 266 -15.81 -8.92 -7.16
C ARG A 266 -14.52 -9.13 -7.97
N ALA A 267 -13.82 -10.25 -7.76
CA ALA A 267 -12.64 -10.61 -8.53
C ALA A 267 -12.94 -10.81 -10.02
N THR A 268 -13.99 -11.59 -10.35
CA THR A 268 -14.46 -11.80 -11.72
C THR A 268 -14.75 -10.48 -12.43
N ALA A 269 -15.46 -9.57 -11.74
CA ALA A 269 -15.78 -8.23 -12.25
C ALA A 269 -14.54 -7.35 -12.44
N ARG A 270 -13.54 -7.42 -11.54
CA ARG A 270 -12.25 -6.75 -11.71
C ARG A 270 -11.52 -7.26 -12.96
N SER A 271 -11.40 -8.58 -13.14
CA SER A 271 -10.74 -9.16 -14.32
C SER A 271 -11.40 -8.68 -15.63
N GLY A 272 -12.74 -8.63 -15.65
CA GLY A 272 -13.52 -8.07 -16.76
C GLY A 272 -13.40 -6.56 -16.95
N ALA A 273 -13.05 -5.78 -15.91
CA ALA A 273 -12.70 -4.37 -16.04
C ALA A 273 -11.29 -4.19 -16.63
N CYS A 274 -10.30 -4.90 -16.09
CA CYS A 274 -8.91 -4.83 -16.51
C CYS A 274 -8.71 -5.12 -18.01
N ALA A 275 -9.30 -6.20 -18.53
CA ALA A 275 -9.17 -6.55 -19.95
C ALA A 275 -9.72 -5.43 -20.87
N ARG A 276 -10.95 -4.97 -20.61
CA ARG A 276 -11.60 -3.93 -21.42
C ARG A 276 -10.84 -2.60 -21.38
N SER A 277 -10.39 -2.17 -20.21
CA SER A 277 -9.64 -0.90 -20.06
C SER A 277 -8.26 -0.94 -20.72
N MET A 278 -7.61 -2.11 -20.76
CA MET A 278 -6.27 -2.29 -21.34
C MET A 278 -6.27 -2.71 -22.83
N GLY A 279 -7.40 -2.54 -23.53
CA GLY A 279 -7.51 -2.77 -24.97
C GLY A 279 -7.49 -4.25 -25.36
N GLY A 280 -8.15 -5.12 -24.60
CA GLY A 280 -8.28 -6.54 -24.92
C GLY A 280 -9.60 -7.18 -24.49
N THR A 281 -9.78 -8.43 -24.87
CA THR A 281 -10.92 -9.28 -24.49
C THR A 281 -10.51 -10.39 -23.50
N LEU A 282 -11.46 -10.83 -22.67
CA LEU A 282 -11.38 -12.06 -21.89
C LEU A 282 -11.81 -13.31 -22.68
N ASP A 283 -12.28 -13.14 -23.92
CA ASP A 283 -12.59 -14.27 -24.81
C ASP A 283 -11.30 -15.08 -25.08
N PRO A 284 -11.20 -16.36 -24.64
CA PRO A 284 -10.02 -17.18 -24.84
C PRO A 284 -9.83 -17.63 -26.30
N THR A 285 -10.78 -17.31 -27.19
CA THR A 285 -10.68 -17.50 -28.64
C THR A 285 -10.38 -16.18 -29.39
N GLY A 286 -10.42 -15.04 -28.71
CA GLY A 286 -10.15 -13.73 -29.28
C GLY A 286 -8.64 -13.44 -29.40
N ALA A 287 -8.21 -12.95 -30.55
CA ALA A 287 -6.79 -12.68 -30.83
C ALA A 287 -6.22 -11.42 -30.13
N GLU A 288 -7.05 -10.62 -29.48
CA GLU A 288 -6.70 -9.30 -28.94
C GLU A 288 -6.79 -9.27 -27.41
N HIS A 289 -5.66 -9.47 -26.73
CA HIS A 289 -5.54 -9.38 -25.26
C HIS A 289 -4.91 -8.07 -24.76
N GLY A 290 -4.62 -7.14 -25.67
CA GLY A 290 -4.08 -5.82 -25.34
C GLY A 290 -2.69 -5.85 -24.67
N VAL A 291 -2.41 -4.83 -23.86
CA VAL A 291 -1.12 -4.66 -23.15
C VAL A 291 -0.85 -5.80 -22.16
N LEU A 292 -1.90 -6.38 -21.58
CA LEU A 292 -1.82 -7.32 -20.46
C LEU A 292 -1.10 -8.65 -20.81
N SER A 293 -1.03 -9.05 -22.08
CA SER A 293 -0.23 -10.21 -22.51
C SER A 293 1.29 -9.99 -22.43
N TYR A 294 1.76 -8.78 -22.12
CA TYR A 294 3.18 -8.42 -22.23
C TYR A 294 3.84 -8.03 -20.91
N VAL A 295 3.11 -8.02 -19.78
CA VAL A 295 3.55 -7.43 -18.50
C VAL A 295 4.22 -8.41 -17.53
N GLY A 296 4.21 -9.72 -17.82
CA GLY A 296 4.81 -10.74 -16.96
C GLY A 296 6.33 -10.63 -16.80
N THR A 297 6.87 -11.21 -15.73
CA THR A 297 8.26 -11.13 -15.27
C THR A 297 9.27 -11.50 -16.37
N THR A 298 8.96 -12.46 -17.25
CA THR A 298 9.82 -12.84 -18.39
C THR A 298 10.18 -11.62 -19.27
N SER A 299 9.18 -10.80 -19.60
CA SER A 299 9.36 -9.59 -20.41
C SER A 299 10.09 -8.49 -19.63
N VAL A 300 9.80 -8.35 -18.33
CA VAL A 300 10.47 -7.39 -17.43
C VAL A 300 11.96 -7.74 -17.27
N ALA A 301 12.31 -9.03 -17.22
CA ALA A 301 13.70 -9.47 -17.18
C ALA A 301 14.45 -9.14 -18.48
N ARG A 302 13.78 -9.21 -19.64
CA ARG A 302 14.35 -8.75 -20.93
C ARG A 302 14.46 -7.22 -21.01
N ASP A 303 13.54 -6.46 -20.42
CA ASP A 303 13.72 -5.00 -20.26
C ASP A 303 14.96 -4.70 -19.42
N MET A 304 15.16 -5.43 -18.31
CA MET A 304 16.35 -5.29 -17.45
C MET A 304 17.66 -5.61 -18.21
N LEU A 305 17.65 -6.63 -19.08
CA LEU A 305 18.77 -6.91 -19.98
C LEU A 305 19.00 -5.79 -21.01
N GLU A 306 17.94 -5.13 -21.49
CA GLU A 306 18.08 -3.98 -22.38
C GLU A 306 18.74 -2.81 -21.65
N ILE A 307 18.27 -2.47 -20.43
CA ILE A 307 18.85 -1.38 -19.63
C ILE A 307 20.33 -1.66 -19.35
N LEU A 308 20.69 -2.90 -19.00
CA LEU A 308 22.07 -3.33 -18.78
C LEU A 308 22.93 -3.13 -20.05
N THR A 309 22.45 -3.62 -21.19
CA THR A 309 23.13 -3.51 -22.49
C THR A 309 23.30 -2.05 -22.93
N GLN A 310 22.27 -1.22 -22.75
CA GLN A 310 22.26 0.20 -23.09
C GLN A 310 23.12 1.06 -22.14
N MET A 311 23.47 0.55 -20.96
CA MET A 311 24.49 1.14 -20.10
C MET A 311 25.92 0.72 -20.47
N GLY A 312 26.11 -0.25 -21.37
CA GLY A 312 27.41 -0.78 -21.77
C GLY A 312 27.96 -1.86 -20.83
N GLU A 313 27.15 -2.36 -19.91
CA GLU A 313 27.56 -3.33 -18.89
C GLU A 313 27.40 -4.77 -19.42
N GLU A 314 28.41 -5.61 -19.23
CA GLU A 314 28.36 -6.99 -19.74
C GLU A 314 27.55 -7.93 -18.83
N LYS A 315 27.48 -7.61 -17.52
CA LYS A 315 26.91 -8.46 -16.47
C LYS A 315 26.24 -7.64 -15.37
N LEU A 316 25.15 -8.18 -14.83
CA LEU A 316 24.28 -7.55 -13.85
C LEU A 316 24.83 -7.69 -12.43
N LYS A 317 24.79 -6.57 -11.68
CA LYS A 317 24.84 -6.54 -10.22
C LYS A 317 23.45 -6.15 -9.73
N TYR A 318 22.84 -6.95 -8.86
CA TYR A 318 21.40 -6.83 -8.53
C TYR A 318 21.12 -6.95 -7.03
N TRP A 319 20.15 -6.18 -6.53
CA TRP A 319 19.50 -6.36 -5.23
C TRP A 319 17.98 -6.37 -5.38
N GLY A 320 17.37 -7.56 -5.34
CA GLY A 320 15.92 -7.74 -5.37
C GLY A 320 15.32 -7.77 -3.97
N PHE A 321 14.20 -7.08 -3.77
CA PHE A 321 13.37 -7.19 -2.56
C PHE A 321 12.00 -7.78 -2.91
N SER A 322 11.47 -8.71 -2.12
CA SER A 322 10.09 -9.23 -2.31
C SER A 322 9.92 -9.86 -3.70
N TYR A 323 8.88 -9.52 -4.47
CA TYR A 323 8.77 -9.86 -5.91
C TYR A 323 10.04 -9.50 -6.74
N GLY A 324 10.87 -8.56 -6.30
CA GLY A 324 12.18 -8.31 -6.90
C GLY A 324 13.09 -9.55 -6.90
N THR A 325 12.95 -10.48 -5.95
CA THR A 325 13.69 -11.75 -5.99
C THR A 325 13.20 -12.68 -7.11
N MET A 326 11.92 -12.63 -7.48
CA MET A 326 11.36 -13.35 -8.63
C MET A 326 11.89 -12.76 -9.94
N LEU A 327 11.97 -11.43 -10.05
CA LEU A 327 12.62 -10.77 -11.19
C LEU A 327 14.13 -11.10 -11.28
N GLY A 328 14.84 -11.12 -10.15
CA GLY A 328 16.23 -11.57 -10.07
C GLY A 328 16.41 -13.03 -10.50
N GLY A 329 15.62 -13.94 -9.93
CA GLY A 329 15.64 -15.37 -10.26
C GLY A 329 15.26 -15.67 -11.71
N MET A 330 14.29 -14.94 -12.27
CA MET A 330 13.94 -15.01 -13.69
C MET A 330 15.14 -14.62 -14.57
N PHE A 331 15.79 -13.49 -14.29
CA PHE A 331 16.97 -13.07 -15.03
C PHE A 331 18.12 -14.08 -14.89
N ALA A 332 18.38 -14.59 -13.68
CA ALA A 332 19.44 -15.55 -13.41
C ALA A 332 19.20 -16.93 -14.05
N ALA A 333 17.94 -17.34 -14.25
CA ALA A 333 17.59 -18.58 -14.96
C ALA A 333 17.64 -18.42 -16.48
N LEU A 334 17.28 -17.25 -17.02
CA LEU A 334 17.34 -16.97 -18.46
C LEU A 334 18.76 -16.66 -18.96
N TRP A 335 19.57 -15.94 -18.17
CA TRP A 335 20.91 -15.47 -18.52
C TRP A 335 21.89 -15.59 -17.34
N PRO A 336 22.22 -16.80 -16.86
CA PRO A 336 23.11 -17.01 -15.71
C PRO A 336 24.52 -16.43 -15.93
N ASP A 337 25.04 -16.51 -17.15
CA ASP A 337 26.33 -15.92 -17.54
C ASP A 337 26.36 -14.39 -17.36
N LYS A 338 25.19 -13.75 -17.46
CA LYS A 338 24.96 -12.31 -17.29
C LYS A 338 24.74 -11.88 -15.85
N VAL A 339 24.94 -12.74 -14.84
CA VAL A 339 24.93 -12.35 -13.42
C VAL A 339 26.36 -12.29 -12.87
N GLU A 340 26.81 -11.11 -12.41
CA GLU A 340 28.07 -10.93 -11.68
C GLU A 340 27.86 -10.94 -10.16
N ARG A 341 26.81 -10.30 -9.65
CA ARG A 341 26.45 -10.26 -8.22
C ARG A 341 24.93 -10.19 -8.09
N MET A 342 24.33 -10.99 -7.21
CA MET A 342 22.89 -10.94 -6.96
C MET A 342 22.59 -11.17 -5.48
N VAL A 343 21.88 -10.21 -4.88
CA VAL A 343 21.29 -10.31 -3.55
C VAL A 343 19.77 -10.39 -3.70
N ASN A 344 19.16 -11.44 -3.16
CA ASN A 344 17.71 -11.65 -3.17
C ASN A 344 17.19 -11.66 -1.74
N ASP A 345 16.53 -10.59 -1.31
CA ASP A 345 16.04 -10.34 0.05
C ASP A 345 14.51 -10.49 0.13
N GLY A 346 14.03 -11.33 1.05
CA GLY A 346 12.59 -11.64 1.20
C GLY A 346 12.08 -12.41 -0.02
N ASN A 347 12.33 -13.72 -0.04
CA ASN A 347 12.26 -14.52 -1.26
C ASN A 347 10.85 -15.03 -1.62
N VAL A 348 10.35 -14.60 -2.78
CA VAL A 348 9.17 -15.21 -3.43
C VAL A 348 9.58 -16.55 -4.03
N ASN A 349 8.94 -17.64 -3.58
CA ASN A 349 9.20 -18.99 -4.09
C ASN A 349 8.89 -19.08 -5.59
N TYR A 350 9.89 -19.42 -6.40
CA TYR A 350 9.78 -19.32 -7.86
C TYR A 350 8.78 -20.31 -8.46
N GLN A 351 8.75 -21.55 -7.97
CA GLN A 351 7.84 -22.58 -8.48
C GLN A 351 6.38 -22.24 -8.15
N GLU A 352 6.13 -21.77 -6.92
CA GLU A 352 4.77 -21.49 -6.45
C GLU A 352 4.18 -20.20 -7.04
N TRP A 353 5.02 -19.18 -7.30
CA TRP A 353 4.65 -17.98 -8.04
C TRP A 353 4.20 -18.33 -9.47
N MET A 354 5.03 -19.06 -10.22
CA MET A 354 4.68 -19.48 -11.58
C MET A 354 3.47 -20.43 -11.62
N ALA A 355 3.16 -21.14 -10.54
CA ALA A 355 1.96 -21.96 -10.39
C ALA A 355 0.71 -21.18 -9.95
N ASN A 356 0.84 -19.91 -9.53
CA ASN A 356 -0.24 -19.10 -8.93
C ASN A 356 -0.99 -19.85 -7.79
N ASN A 357 -0.24 -20.57 -6.95
CA ASN A 357 -0.81 -21.29 -5.81
C ASN A 357 -0.78 -20.46 -4.52
N SER A 358 0.26 -19.64 -4.30
CA SER A 358 0.32 -18.59 -3.27
C SER A 358 0.08 -19.00 -1.81
N THR A 359 0.24 -20.28 -1.46
CA THR A 359 0.06 -20.78 -0.09
C THR A 359 1.27 -20.58 0.83
N THR A 360 2.48 -20.34 0.31
CA THR A 360 3.63 -20.01 1.19
C THR A 360 3.47 -18.67 1.89
N PHE A 361 2.85 -17.67 1.26
CA PHE A 361 2.81 -16.28 1.74
C PHE A 361 2.44 -16.15 3.23
N SER A 362 1.40 -16.88 3.68
CA SER A 362 0.89 -16.82 5.05
C SER A 362 1.66 -17.67 6.08
N ARG A 363 2.57 -18.56 5.67
CA ARG A 363 3.10 -19.66 6.53
C ARG A 363 3.89 -19.22 7.75
N ASP A 364 4.51 -18.05 7.70
CA ASP A 364 5.26 -17.48 8.82
C ASP A 364 4.50 -16.34 9.53
N SER A 365 3.33 -15.94 9.03
CA SER A 365 2.54 -14.82 9.58
C SER A 365 2.15 -15.03 11.05
N ASP A 366 1.75 -16.24 11.43
CA ASP A 366 1.42 -16.56 12.83
C ASP A 366 2.68 -16.59 13.72
N LYS A 367 3.87 -16.87 13.18
CA LYS A 367 5.14 -16.71 13.92
C LYS A 367 5.47 -15.24 14.16
N VAL A 368 5.22 -14.37 13.17
CA VAL A 368 5.36 -12.92 13.34
C VAL A 368 4.36 -12.39 14.35
N MET A 369 3.12 -12.92 14.36
CA MET A 369 2.10 -12.59 15.36
C MET A 369 2.46 -13.08 16.77
N ALA A 370 3.03 -14.28 16.91
CA ALA A 370 3.62 -14.74 18.17
C ALA A 370 4.75 -13.82 18.67
N GLY A 371 5.48 -13.18 17.75
CA GLY A 371 6.40 -12.08 18.04
C GLY A 371 5.73 -10.87 18.71
N PHE A 372 4.51 -10.50 18.31
CA PHE A 372 3.75 -9.42 18.97
C PHE A 372 3.43 -9.79 20.42
N TYR A 373 2.88 -10.99 20.66
CA TYR A 373 2.56 -11.46 22.01
C TYR A 373 3.81 -11.50 22.90
N LYS A 374 4.89 -12.12 22.40
CA LYS A 374 6.18 -12.22 23.10
C LYS A 374 6.75 -10.87 23.49
N TYR A 375 6.90 -9.94 22.54
CA TYR A 375 7.53 -8.65 22.83
C TYR A 375 6.60 -7.68 23.57
N CYS A 376 5.28 -7.75 23.38
CA CYS A 376 4.32 -6.99 24.18
C CYS A 376 4.35 -7.42 25.66
N HIS A 377 4.45 -8.74 25.92
CA HIS A 377 4.65 -9.26 27.27
C HIS A 377 5.98 -8.78 27.88
N LEU A 378 7.11 -8.95 27.15
CA LEU A 378 8.44 -8.55 27.63
C LEU A 378 8.58 -7.03 27.86
N ALA A 379 7.82 -6.19 27.15
CA ALA A 379 7.80 -4.75 27.34
C ALA A 379 7.06 -4.30 28.63
N GLY A 380 6.29 -5.20 29.26
CA GLY A 380 5.55 -4.92 30.49
C GLY A 380 4.38 -3.94 30.31
N PRO A 381 3.63 -3.67 31.39
CA PRO A 381 2.45 -2.80 31.36
C PRO A 381 2.79 -1.32 31.05
N SER A 382 4.05 -0.92 31.19
CA SER A 382 4.55 0.41 30.83
C SER A 382 5.03 0.52 29.38
N GLY A 383 5.41 -0.59 28.74
CA GLY A 383 5.96 -0.61 27.38
C GLY A 383 4.98 -1.10 26.31
N CYS A 384 3.98 -1.90 26.67
CA CYS A 384 2.91 -2.32 25.76
C CYS A 384 1.52 -2.01 26.35
N ALA A 385 0.74 -1.19 25.65
CA ALA A 385 -0.64 -0.89 26.06
C ALA A 385 -1.53 -2.15 26.09
N PHE A 386 -1.31 -3.11 25.18
CA PHE A 386 -2.12 -4.33 25.11
C PHE A 386 -1.74 -5.43 26.13
N TYR A 387 -0.77 -5.16 27.02
CA TYR A 387 -0.12 -6.12 27.92
C TYR A 387 -1.06 -7.05 28.73
N ARG A 388 -0.57 -8.29 28.91
CA ARG A 388 -1.00 -9.29 29.91
C ARG A 388 0.22 -10.05 30.46
N SER A 389 0.00 -10.78 31.55
CA SER A 389 1.03 -11.46 32.35
C SER A 389 1.75 -12.63 31.68
N THR A 390 1.27 -13.12 30.53
CA THR A 390 1.99 -14.06 29.66
C THR A 390 1.67 -13.73 28.19
N PRO A 391 2.43 -14.22 27.19
CA PRO A 391 2.11 -14.06 25.78
C PRO A 391 0.74 -14.65 25.40
N GLU A 392 0.39 -15.81 25.94
CA GLU A 392 -0.84 -16.54 25.64
C GLU A 392 -2.07 -15.72 26.06
N ALA A 393 -2.02 -15.10 27.24
CA ALA A 393 -3.07 -14.19 27.69
C ALA A 393 -3.23 -12.92 26.81
N ILE A 394 -2.24 -12.57 25.97
CA ILE A 394 -2.33 -11.49 24.97
C ILE A 394 -2.98 -12.01 23.67
N GLU A 395 -2.74 -13.28 23.31
CA GLU A 395 -3.47 -13.97 22.23
C GLU A 395 -4.94 -14.14 22.58
N ASP A 396 -5.26 -14.67 23.77
CA ASP A 396 -6.63 -14.84 24.27
C ASP A 396 -7.40 -13.51 24.22
N ARG A 397 -6.81 -12.41 24.72
CA ARG A 397 -7.39 -11.06 24.70
C ARG A 397 -7.68 -10.57 23.27
N LEU A 398 -6.85 -10.97 22.29
CA LEU A 398 -7.07 -10.60 20.89
C LEU A 398 -8.17 -11.42 20.24
N ASP A 399 -8.20 -12.74 20.45
CA ASP A 399 -9.26 -13.60 19.92
C ASP A 399 -10.63 -13.25 20.55
N GLU A 400 -10.69 -12.90 21.84
CA GLU A 400 -11.88 -12.33 22.50
C GLU A 400 -12.37 -11.03 21.85
N LEU A 401 -11.46 -10.08 21.57
CA LEU A 401 -11.79 -8.82 20.89
C LEU A 401 -12.30 -9.07 19.46
N LEU A 402 -11.68 -10.00 18.73
CA LEU A 402 -12.03 -10.30 17.35
C LEU A 402 -13.38 -11.02 17.24
N GLU A 403 -13.68 -11.99 18.10
CA GLU A 403 -15.01 -12.65 18.14
C GLU A 403 -16.12 -11.68 18.60
N ARG A 404 -15.82 -10.73 19.49
CA ARG A 404 -16.73 -9.62 19.79
C ARG A 404 -16.98 -8.75 18.57
N LEU A 405 -15.93 -8.35 17.83
CA LEU A 405 -16.06 -7.51 16.63
C LEU A 405 -16.84 -8.17 15.48
N LYS A 406 -16.85 -9.51 15.37
CA LYS A 406 -17.73 -10.23 14.42
C LYS A 406 -19.22 -10.09 14.75
N ARG A 407 -19.57 -9.83 16.02
CA ARG A 407 -20.95 -9.79 16.52
C ARG A 407 -21.44 -8.37 16.81
N GLN A 408 -20.51 -7.49 17.21
CA GLN A 408 -20.74 -6.11 17.64
C GLN A 408 -19.58 -5.24 17.14
N PRO A 409 -19.64 -4.75 15.88
CA PRO A 409 -18.73 -3.72 15.38
C PRO A 409 -18.77 -2.45 16.23
N ILE A 410 -17.64 -1.76 16.36
CA ILE A 410 -17.55 -0.53 17.17
C ILE A 410 -18.03 0.65 16.34
N VAL A 411 -19.10 1.32 16.79
CA VAL A 411 -19.59 2.59 16.22
C VAL A 411 -18.84 3.74 16.88
N ALA A 412 -18.21 4.58 16.08
CA ALA A 412 -17.37 5.65 16.57
C ALA A 412 -18.15 6.93 16.94
N PRO A 413 -17.66 7.74 17.91
CA PRO A 413 -18.25 9.05 18.20
C PRO A 413 -18.20 10.00 16.99
N LEU A 414 -19.33 10.64 16.68
CA LEU A 414 -19.47 11.63 15.60
C LEU A 414 -18.54 12.85 15.72
N THR A 415 -17.89 13.06 16.87
CA THR A 415 -16.89 14.11 17.11
C THR A 415 -15.53 13.84 16.45
N LEU A 416 -15.31 12.66 15.89
CA LEU A 416 -14.12 12.31 15.12
C LEU A 416 -14.28 12.78 13.66
N HIS A 417 -14.25 14.10 13.46
CA HIS A 417 -14.57 14.75 12.18
C HIS A 417 -13.54 14.49 11.07
N ILE A 418 -13.84 13.50 10.23
CA ILE A 418 -13.02 13.13 9.04
C ILE A 418 -13.80 13.35 7.75
N ALA A 419 -15.11 13.09 7.77
CA ALA A 419 -16.03 13.30 6.65
C ALA A 419 -17.47 13.69 7.10
N ASP A 420 -17.65 14.11 8.36
CA ASP A 420 -18.96 14.35 9.00
C ASP A 420 -19.96 13.17 8.94
N LEU A 421 -19.43 11.95 8.81
CA LEU A 421 -20.16 10.69 8.79
C LEU A 421 -19.82 9.84 10.03
N PRO A 422 -20.76 9.03 10.55
CA PRO A 422 -20.46 8.02 11.56
C PRO A 422 -19.60 6.90 10.96
N GLU A 423 -18.41 6.68 11.51
CA GLU A 423 -17.55 5.56 11.14
C GLU A 423 -17.88 4.30 11.97
N VAL A 424 -17.76 3.13 11.35
CA VAL A 424 -17.98 1.82 11.98
C VAL A 424 -16.76 0.95 11.74
N ILE A 425 -16.20 0.41 12.82
CA ILE A 425 -14.98 -0.39 12.81
C ILE A 425 -15.38 -1.86 12.84
N TYR A 426 -15.23 -2.52 11.70
CA TYR A 426 -15.56 -3.92 11.49
C TYR A 426 -14.37 -4.84 11.78
N TYR A 427 -14.67 -6.10 12.13
CA TYR A 427 -13.70 -7.18 12.24
C TYR A 427 -12.70 -7.23 11.06
N SER A 428 -13.19 -7.11 9.81
CA SER A 428 -12.35 -7.10 8.61
C SER A 428 -11.29 -5.99 8.62
N SER A 429 -11.66 -4.79 9.05
CA SER A 429 -10.77 -3.62 9.11
C SER A 429 -9.67 -3.82 10.16
N VAL A 430 -9.98 -4.49 11.27
CA VAL A 430 -9.01 -4.84 12.31
C VAL A 430 -8.11 -6.00 11.87
N ARG A 431 -8.63 -7.02 11.17
CA ARG A 431 -7.80 -8.08 10.56
C ARG A 431 -6.82 -7.53 9.52
N GLN A 432 -7.25 -6.62 8.66
CA GLN A 432 -6.36 -5.93 7.72
C GLN A 432 -5.27 -5.14 8.45
N LEU A 433 -5.60 -4.42 9.53
CA LEU A 433 -4.60 -3.71 10.34
C LEU A 433 -3.59 -4.65 11.02
N ILE A 434 -4.04 -5.81 11.51
CA ILE A 434 -3.16 -6.83 12.09
C ILE A 434 -2.20 -7.35 11.01
N SER A 435 -2.70 -7.84 9.88
CA SER A 435 -1.86 -8.36 8.79
C SER A 435 -0.88 -7.30 8.26
N ALA A 436 -1.34 -6.05 8.06
CA ALA A 436 -0.49 -4.92 7.69
C ALA A 436 0.64 -4.63 8.71
N SER A 437 0.40 -4.90 9.99
CA SER A 437 1.35 -4.65 11.07
C SER A 437 2.46 -5.72 11.13
N LEU A 438 2.18 -6.96 10.70
CA LEU A 438 3.18 -8.03 10.62
C LEU A 438 4.34 -7.66 9.68
N TYR A 439 4.06 -6.85 8.64
CA TYR A 439 5.03 -6.48 7.61
C TYR A 439 6.19 -5.62 8.12
N GLN A 440 5.99 -4.83 9.19
CA GLN A 440 7.01 -3.94 9.79
C GLN A 440 6.93 -3.96 11.34
N PRO A 441 7.24 -5.10 12.00
CA PRO A 441 6.91 -5.33 13.42
C PRO A 441 7.46 -4.27 14.38
N VAL A 442 8.72 -3.86 14.19
CA VAL A 442 9.39 -2.89 15.06
C VAL A 442 8.66 -1.54 15.07
N LEU A 443 8.23 -1.07 13.89
CA LEU A 443 7.55 0.20 13.72
C LEU A 443 6.05 0.11 14.07
N MET A 444 5.40 -1.01 13.76
CA MET A 444 3.94 -1.14 13.82
C MET A 444 3.40 -1.71 15.13
N PHE A 445 4.09 -2.65 15.78
CA PHE A 445 3.55 -3.30 16.99
C PHE A 445 3.24 -2.33 18.15
N PRO A 446 4.03 -1.28 18.43
CA PRO A 446 3.68 -0.27 19.44
C PRO A 446 2.43 0.54 19.09
N THR A 447 2.10 0.69 17.80
CA THR A 447 0.87 1.35 17.35
C THR A 447 -0.31 0.40 17.36
N LEU A 448 -0.14 -0.84 16.87
CA LEU A 448 -1.15 -1.89 16.94
C LEU A 448 -1.59 -2.12 18.40
N ALA A 449 -0.66 -2.18 19.35
CA ALA A 449 -0.97 -2.37 20.77
C ALA A 449 -1.87 -1.27 21.35
N ARG A 450 -1.64 0.01 21.00
CA ARG A 450 -2.49 1.13 21.46
C ARG A 450 -3.88 1.08 20.82
N ILE A 451 -3.95 0.76 19.52
CA ILE A 451 -5.21 0.64 18.79
C ILE A 451 -6.04 -0.52 19.34
N LEU A 452 -5.46 -1.70 19.54
CA LEU A 452 -6.15 -2.86 20.13
C LEU A 452 -6.62 -2.57 21.57
N GLU A 453 -5.88 -1.79 22.35
CA GLU A 453 -6.27 -1.41 23.72
C GLU A 453 -7.48 -0.45 23.74
N SER A 454 -7.51 0.52 22.82
CA SER A 454 -8.64 1.42 22.59
C SER A 454 -9.89 0.64 22.13
N LEU A 455 -9.75 -0.25 21.14
CA LEU A 455 -10.83 -1.10 20.64
C LEU A 455 -11.35 -2.08 21.70
N ASP A 456 -10.47 -2.61 22.56
CA ASP A 456 -10.88 -3.49 23.65
C ASP A 456 -11.85 -2.80 24.62
N LYS A 457 -11.61 -1.52 24.93
CA LYS A 457 -12.53 -0.65 25.69
C LYS A 457 -13.80 -0.24 24.94
N GLY A 458 -13.91 -0.55 23.65
CA GLY A 458 -14.99 -0.08 22.78
C GLY A 458 -14.79 1.34 22.23
N ASP A 459 -13.59 1.91 22.35
CA ASP A 459 -13.22 3.19 21.77
C ASP A 459 -12.62 2.99 20.36
N GLY A 460 -13.10 3.78 19.40
CA GLY A 460 -12.62 3.75 18.02
C GLY A 460 -11.53 4.77 17.71
N ALA A 461 -11.26 5.73 18.61
CA ALA A 461 -10.49 6.93 18.29
C ALA A 461 -9.07 6.66 17.77
N GLU A 462 -8.31 5.74 18.38
CA GLU A 462 -6.94 5.42 17.93
C GLU A 462 -6.91 4.75 16.55
N PHE A 463 -7.85 3.82 16.28
CA PHE A 463 -8.00 3.20 14.97
C PHE A 463 -8.31 4.26 13.90
N ILE A 464 -9.26 5.13 14.20
CA ILE A 464 -9.78 6.14 13.29
C ILE A 464 -8.76 7.25 13.02
N ASN A 465 -8.01 7.70 14.04
CA ASN A 465 -6.88 8.62 13.87
C ASN A 465 -5.77 8.00 13.00
N TYR A 466 -5.53 6.70 13.10
CA TYR A 466 -4.54 5.99 12.27
C TYR A 466 -4.94 5.93 10.79
N TYR A 467 -6.20 5.62 10.49
CA TYR A 467 -6.69 5.53 9.11
C TYR A 467 -6.91 6.92 8.49
N SER A 468 -7.52 7.87 9.20
CA SER A 468 -7.78 9.23 8.69
C SER A 468 -6.53 10.04 8.39
N SER A 469 -5.49 9.95 9.23
CA SER A 469 -4.17 10.53 8.93
C SER A 469 -3.48 9.93 7.69
N SER A 470 -4.06 8.86 7.12
CA SER A 470 -3.63 8.18 5.91
C SER A 470 -4.59 8.34 4.71
N GLN A 471 -5.77 8.96 4.88
CA GLN A 471 -6.79 9.13 3.83
C GLN A 471 -7.03 10.61 3.49
N LYS A 472 -7.41 10.88 2.24
CA LYS A 472 -8.07 12.15 1.86
C LYS A 472 -9.58 11.90 1.78
N PRO A 473 -10.44 12.79 2.31
CA PRO A 473 -11.89 12.66 2.16
C PRO A 473 -12.28 12.67 0.67
N LEU A 474 -13.37 11.96 0.35
CA LEU A 474 -13.90 11.87 -1.01
C LEU A 474 -14.54 13.21 -1.41
N SER A 475 -13.77 14.07 -2.07
CA SER A 475 -14.27 15.36 -2.56
C SER A 475 -15.06 15.21 -3.86
N CYS A 476 -16.29 15.73 -3.87
CA CYS A 476 -17.08 15.94 -5.08
C CYS A 476 -16.47 17.03 -6.00
N ASP A 477 -15.69 17.95 -5.43
CA ASP A 477 -14.96 18.99 -6.17
C ASP A 477 -13.70 18.41 -6.82
N CYS A 478 -13.89 17.63 -7.88
CA CYS A 478 -12.85 17.18 -8.81
C CYS A 478 -13.13 17.78 -10.19
N PRO A 479 -12.23 18.60 -10.78
CA PRO A 479 -12.37 19.01 -12.16
C PRO A 479 -12.34 17.78 -13.09
N LEU A 480 -13.32 17.68 -14.00
CA LEU A 480 -13.41 16.61 -15.02
C LEU A 480 -12.19 16.55 -15.97
N SER A 481 -11.33 17.56 -15.92
CA SER A 481 -10.10 17.73 -16.70
C SER A 481 -8.87 18.00 -15.82
N SER A 482 -8.91 17.67 -14.52
CA SER A 482 -7.77 17.89 -13.63
C SER A 482 -6.57 17.06 -14.11
N PRO A 483 -5.43 17.67 -14.44
CA PRO A 483 -4.28 16.93 -14.95
C PRO A 483 -3.78 15.95 -13.89
N ILE A 484 -3.35 14.76 -14.34
CA ILE A 484 -2.77 13.73 -13.49
C ILE A 484 -1.65 14.37 -12.66
N VAL A 485 -1.78 14.33 -11.33
CA VAL A 485 -0.82 14.96 -10.41
C VAL A 485 0.57 14.39 -10.73
N SER A 486 1.57 15.25 -11.02
CA SER A 486 2.90 14.90 -11.60
C SER A 486 3.24 13.42 -11.42
N PRO A 487 3.27 12.60 -12.49
CA PRO A 487 3.21 11.13 -12.40
C PRO A 487 4.22 10.51 -11.43
N VAL A 488 5.38 11.16 -11.26
CA VAL A 488 6.62 10.63 -10.67
C VAL A 488 6.66 10.52 -9.15
N PHE A 489 5.50 10.62 -8.49
CA PHE A 489 5.30 10.37 -7.06
C PHE A 489 4.37 9.17 -6.79
N LYS A 490 4.14 8.31 -7.79
CA LYS A 490 3.31 7.10 -7.67
C LYS A 490 4.14 5.92 -7.14
N GLU A 491 4.15 5.73 -5.81
CA GLU A 491 4.92 4.66 -5.14
C GLU A 491 4.55 3.25 -5.61
N SER A 492 3.31 3.03 -6.04
CA SER A 492 2.87 1.79 -6.66
C SER A 492 1.72 2.01 -7.64
N THR A 493 1.69 1.21 -8.71
CA THR A 493 0.52 1.01 -9.57
C THR A 493 -0.25 -0.18 -9.01
N PRO A 494 -1.42 0.02 -8.36
CA PRO A 494 -2.12 -1.10 -7.73
C PRO A 494 -2.57 -2.13 -8.77
N ASP A 495 -3.17 -1.64 -9.86
CA ASP A 495 -3.71 -2.44 -10.96
C ASP A 495 -2.70 -3.43 -11.58
N ALA A 496 -1.39 -3.14 -11.44
CA ALA A 496 -0.31 -4.01 -11.87
C ALA A 496 -0.11 -5.27 -11.02
N PHE A 497 -0.37 -5.28 -9.70
CA PHE A 497 -0.04 -6.44 -8.85
C PHE A 497 -0.74 -7.71 -9.34
N GLY A 498 -2.06 -7.64 -9.47
CA GLY A 498 -2.85 -8.77 -9.97
C GLY A 498 -2.57 -9.05 -11.44
N ALA A 499 -2.39 -8.02 -12.27
CA ALA A 499 -2.09 -8.21 -13.69
C ALA A 499 -0.77 -8.97 -13.94
N VAL A 500 0.27 -8.71 -13.15
CA VAL A 500 1.55 -9.43 -13.24
C VAL A 500 1.44 -10.84 -12.65
N LEU A 501 0.85 -10.99 -11.45
CA LEU A 501 0.61 -12.30 -10.82
C LEU A 501 -0.15 -13.27 -11.75
N CYS A 502 -1.21 -12.79 -12.42
CA CYS A 502 -2.03 -13.62 -13.31
C CYS A 502 -1.44 -13.78 -14.73
N ALA A 503 -0.43 -12.98 -15.11
CA ALA A 503 0.33 -13.13 -16.35
C ALA A 503 1.50 -14.13 -16.19
N ASP A 504 2.16 -14.11 -15.04
CA ASP A 504 3.17 -15.13 -14.66
C ASP A 504 2.51 -16.45 -14.27
N GLY A 505 1.35 -16.39 -13.61
CA GLY A 505 0.56 -17.55 -13.23
C GLY A 505 0.27 -18.49 -14.42
N GLY A 506 0.35 -19.79 -14.16
CA GLY A 506 -0.17 -20.80 -15.08
C GLY A 506 -1.70 -20.75 -15.20
N GLU A 507 -2.25 -21.69 -15.95
CA GLU A 507 -3.69 -21.95 -15.87
C GLU A 507 -3.98 -22.63 -14.53
N THR A 508 -4.76 -21.96 -13.68
CA THR A 508 -5.25 -22.50 -12.41
C THR A 508 -6.75 -22.74 -12.49
N ASP A 509 -7.23 -23.78 -11.82
CA ASP A 509 -8.66 -23.92 -11.53
C ASP A 509 -9.12 -22.69 -10.73
N ASP A 510 -10.08 -21.96 -11.32
CA ASP A 510 -10.73 -20.77 -10.76
C ASP A 510 -12.24 -20.96 -10.60
N SER A 511 -12.71 -22.22 -10.51
CA SER A 511 -14.06 -22.56 -10.02
C SER A 511 -14.27 -22.10 -8.58
N ILE A 512 -15.53 -21.91 -8.18
CA ILE A 512 -15.85 -21.51 -6.79
C ILE A 512 -15.48 -22.62 -5.80
N GLU A 513 -15.60 -23.88 -6.19
CA GLU A 513 -15.21 -25.05 -5.42
C GLU A 513 -13.68 -25.08 -5.16
N ALA A 514 -12.85 -24.76 -6.17
CA ALA A 514 -11.41 -24.64 -6.01
C ALA A 514 -11.00 -23.44 -5.14
N VAL A 515 -11.72 -22.32 -5.26
CA VAL A 515 -11.54 -21.13 -4.41
C VAL A 515 -11.96 -21.42 -2.95
N GLU A 516 -13.02 -22.18 -2.73
CA GLU A 516 -13.41 -22.68 -1.41
C GLU A 516 -12.34 -23.57 -0.78
N ALA A 517 -11.80 -24.53 -1.54
CA ALA A 517 -10.74 -25.41 -1.07
C ALA A 517 -9.46 -24.62 -0.71
N TYR A 518 -9.07 -23.68 -1.56
CA TYR A 518 -7.94 -22.78 -1.32
C TYR A 518 -8.14 -21.88 -0.09
N SER A 519 -9.34 -21.32 0.08
CA SER A 519 -9.70 -20.51 1.25
C SER A 519 -9.54 -21.30 2.55
N LYS A 520 -10.07 -22.53 2.61
CA LYS A 520 -9.92 -23.44 3.76
C LYS A 520 -8.45 -23.71 4.07
N ILE A 521 -7.63 -24.01 3.05
CA ILE A 521 -6.18 -24.23 3.20
C ILE A 521 -5.46 -23.02 3.82
N LEU A 522 -5.79 -21.79 3.41
CA LEU A 522 -5.15 -20.59 3.99
C LEU A 522 -5.63 -20.28 5.42
N LEU A 523 -6.91 -20.50 5.71
CA LEU A 523 -7.45 -20.36 7.07
C LEU A 523 -6.80 -21.36 8.04
N ASP A 524 -6.52 -22.59 7.58
CA ASP A 524 -5.80 -23.61 8.35
C ASP A 524 -4.28 -23.32 8.48
N ILE A 525 -3.69 -22.54 7.55
CA ILE A 525 -2.25 -22.18 7.57
C ILE A 525 -1.96 -21.02 8.53
N SER A 526 -2.87 -20.05 8.67
CA SER A 526 -2.63 -18.84 9.48
C SER A 526 -3.93 -18.22 10.01
N LYS A 527 -4.05 -18.11 11.35
CA LYS A 527 -5.07 -17.28 12.00
C LYS A 527 -4.91 -15.80 11.64
N ALA A 528 -3.66 -15.31 11.58
CA ALA A 528 -3.36 -13.88 11.58
C ALA A 528 -3.52 -13.22 10.20
N ALA A 529 -3.15 -13.93 9.13
CA ALA A 529 -3.14 -13.42 7.76
C ALA A 529 -3.99 -14.24 6.78
N GLY A 530 -4.17 -15.55 7.03
CA GLY A 530 -4.96 -16.45 6.17
C GLY A 530 -6.31 -15.90 5.70
N PRO A 531 -7.18 -15.34 6.57
CA PRO A 531 -8.47 -14.77 6.16
C PRO A 531 -8.40 -13.54 5.25
N VAL A 532 -7.23 -12.91 5.13
CA VAL A 532 -7.00 -11.71 4.31
C VAL A 532 -6.22 -12.07 3.05
N ASP A 533 -5.27 -12.99 3.15
CA ASP A 533 -4.38 -13.41 2.05
C ASP A 533 -5.11 -14.18 0.92
N VAL A 534 -6.30 -14.73 1.18
CA VAL A 534 -7.10 -15.46 0.15
C VAL A 534 -7.34 -14.62 -1.10
N VAL A 535 -7.52 -13.30 -0.96
CA VAL A 535 -7.79 -12.41 -2.11
C VAL A 535 -6.63 -12.34 -3.11
N THR A 536 -5.42 -12.76 -2.72
CA THR A 536 -4.20 -12.76 -3.55
C THR A 536 -4.37 -13.62 -4.81
N ARG A 537 -4.55 -14.94 -4.65
CA ARG A 537 -4.85 -15.85 -5.78
C ARG A 537 -6.20 -15.56 -6.40
N MET A 538 -7.21 -15.17 -5.58
CA MET A 538 -8.53 -14.82 -6.12
C MET A 538 -8.49 -13.64 -7.09
N SER A 539 -7.48 -12.76 -7.05
CA SER A 539 -7.31 -11.68 -8.03
C SER A 539 -7.17 -12.17 -9.48
N CYS A 540 -6.95 -13.46 -9.70
CA CYS A 540 -6.93 -14.11 -11.01
C CYS A 540 -8.24 -14.83 -11.41
N VAL A 541 -9.29 -14.82 -10.57
CA VAL A 541 -10.59 -15.41 -10.93
C VAL A 541 -11.19 -14.65 -12.12
N GLY A 542 -11.62 -15.39 -13.14
CA GLY A 542 -12.08 -14.83 -14.41
C GLY A 542 -10.97 -14.20 -15.26
N TRP A 543 -9.70 -14.30 -14.87
CA TRP A 543 -8.59 -13.81 -15.68
C TRP A 543 -8.31 -14.80 -16.81
N ARG A 544 -8.33 -14.32 -18.06
CA ARG A 544 -8.15 -15.14 -19.27
C ARG A 544 -7.07 -14.61 -20.21
N VAL A 545 -6.54 -13.41 -19.96
CA VAL A 545 -5.37 -12.90 -20.69
C VAL A 545 -4.12 -13.65 -20.25
N ARG A 546 -3.50 -14.40 -21.17
CA ARG A 546 -2.23 -15.10 -20.93
C ARG A 546 -1.04 -14.27 -21.42
N ALA A 547 0.10 -14.41 -20.74
CA ALA A 547 1.34 -13.80 -21.19
C ALA A 547 1.85 -14.46 -22.49
N LYS A 548 2.19 -13.66 -23.50
CA LYS A 548 2.73 -14.17 -24.78
C LYS A 548 4.13 -14.79 -24.61
N TRP A 549 4.89 -14.33 -23.62
CA TRP A 549 6.18 -14.89 -23.21
C TRP A 549 6.18 -15.23 -21.72
N ARG A 550 6.17 -16.52 -21.40
CA ARG A 550 6.12 -17.05 -20.03
C ARG A 550 7.17 -18.16 -19.85
N PHE A 551 8.16 -17.92 -18.99
CA PHE A 551 9.14 -18.94 -18.58
C PHE A 551 8.77 -19.51 -17.20
N ALA A 552 8.38 -20.78 -17.14
CA ALA A 552 7.92 -21.43 -15.91
C ALA A 552 9.01 -22.18 -15.13
N GLY A 553 10.29 -21.92 -15.43
CA GLY A 553 11.42 -22.69 -14.93
C GLY A 553 11.93 -23.75 -15.92
N PRO A 554 12.91 -24.59 -15.51
CA PRO A 554 13.46 -24.66 -14.16
C PRO A 554 14.27 -23.40 -13.79
N PHE A 555 14.08 -22.89 -12.57
CA PHE A 555 14.83 -21.75 -12.05
C PHE A 555 16.15 -22.23 -11.47
N GLN A 556 17.11 -22.49 -12.35
CA GLN A 556 18.41 -23.05 -12.00
C GLN A 556 19.53 -22.46 -12.87
N GLY A 557 20.76 -22.42 -12.36
CA GLY A 557 21.87 -21.87 -13.12
C GLY A 557 23.25 -21.96 -12.46
N ASN A 558 24.29 -21.72 -13.27
CA ASN A 558 25.65 -21.48 -12.81
C ASN A 558 26.04 -20.05 -13.17
N THR A 559 25.83 -19.13 -12.22
CA THR A 559 26.10 -17.70 -12.39
C THR A 559 27.59 -17.39 -12.30
N SER A 560 28.04 -16.22 -12.78
CA SER A 560 29.49 -15.87 -12.73
C SER A 560 30.04 -15.72 -11.31
N HIS A 561 29.14 -15.65 -10.31
CA HIS A 561 29.43 -15.65 -8.88
C HIS A 561 28.21 -16.22 -8.13
N PRO A 562 28.35 -16.82 -6.93
CA PRO A 562 27.21 -17.32 -6.18
C PRO A 562 26.19 -16.22 -5.82
N ILE A 563 24.92 -16.56 -5.90
CA ILE A 563 23.80 -15.70 -5.46
C ILE A 563 23.72 -15.71 -3.93
N LEU A 564 23.51 -14.55 -3.34
CA LEU A 564 23.24 -14.38 -1.91
C LEU A 564 21.73 -14.22 -1.67
N PHE A 565 21.11 -15.25 -1.10
CA PHE A 565 19.72 -15.21 -0.67
C PHE A 565 19.66 -14.74 0.80
N ILE A 566 18.69 -13.89 1.14
CA ILE A 566 18.48 -13.39 2.50
C ILE A 566 17.03 -13.60 2.92
N GLY A 567 16.83 -14.11 4.13
CA GLY A 567 15.50 -14.33 4.71
C GLY A 567 15.46 -14.08 6.22
N ASN A 568 14.34 -13.51 6.69
CA ASN A 568 14.08 -13.33 8.11
C ASN A 568 13.53 -14.64 8.71
N VAL A 569 13.86 -14.99 9.96
CA VAL A 569 13.41 -16.23 10.63
C VAL A 569 11.88 -16.41 10.69
N ALA A 570 11.13 -15.31 10.56
CA ALA A 570 9.73 -15.33 10.17
C ALA A 570 9.36 -14.08 9.35
N ASP A 571 8.95 -14.29 8.10
CA ASP A 571 8.55 -13.26 7.14
C ASP A 571 7.11 -13.52 6.68
N ASN A 572 6.18 -12.61 6.97
CA ASN A 572 4.74 -12.77 6.77
C ASN A 572 4.26 -12.65 5.30
N THR A 573 5.17 -12.79 4.35
CA THR A 573 4.89 -12.66 2.90
C THR A 573 5.85 -13.53 2.09
N THR A 574 7.10 -13.67 2.53
CA THR A 574 8.14 -14.46 1.86
C THR A 574 8.96 -15.28 2.87
N PRO A 575 8.40 -16.37 3.43
CA PRO A 575 9.03 -17.20 4.46
C PRO A 575 10.47 -17.62 4.16
N LEU A 576 11.28 -17.80 5.21
CA LEU A 576 12.68 -18.24 5.10
C LEU A 576 12.86 -19.53 4.28
N ARG A 577 11.85 -20.42 4.28
CA ARG A 577 11.86 -21.66 3.48
C ARG A 577 12.02 -21.39 1.97
N SER A 578 11.45 -20.31 1.44
CA SER A 578 11.60 -19.94 0.03
C SER A 578 13.07 -19.71 -0.30
N ALA A 579 13.78 -18.91 0.52
CA ALA A 579 15.20 -18.60 0.31
C ALA A 579 16.10 -19.84 0.22
N TYR A 580 15.77 -20.94 0.93
CA TYR A 580 16.47 -22.21 0.78
C TYR A 580 16.08 -22.95 -0.51
N LEU A 581 14.78 -23.09 -0.80
CA LEU A 581 14.28 -23.78 -2.00
C LEU A 581 14.71 -23.09 -3.30
N ASP A 582 14.74 -21.76 -3.32
CA ASP A 582 15.16 -20.96 -4.47
C ASP A 582 16.69 -20.99 -4.63
N ALA A 583 17.45 -21.15 -3.54
CA ALA A 583 18.91 -21.31 -3.57
C ALA A 583 19.36 -22.69 -4.08
N GLU A 584 18.58 -23.77 -3.86
CA GLU A 584 18.88 -25.12 -4.35
C GLU A 584 19.06 -25.19 -5.88
N GLY A 585 18.47 -24.25 -6.64
CA GLY A 585 18.65 -24.15 -8.09
C GLY A 585 19.98 -23.54 -8.54
N PHE A 586 20.72 -22.82 -7.69
CA PHE A 586 21.84 -21.99 -8.11
C PHE A 586 23.18 -22.45 -7.53
N THR A 587 24.17 -22.60 -8.43
CA THR A 587 25.48 -23.19 -8.12
C THR A 587 26.20 -22.42 -7.01
N ASN A 588 26.56 -23.12 -5.92
CA ASN A 588 27.23 -22.59 -4.74
C ASN A 588 26.49 -21.45 -3.99
N ALA A 589 25.18 -21.24 -4.24
CA ALA A 589 24.41 -20.19 -3.60
C ALA A 589 24.40 -20.30 -2.06
N SER A 590 24.23 -19.16 -1.38
CA SER A 590 24.29 -19.08 0.08
C SER A 590 23.08 -18.34 0.64
N VAL A 591 22.53 -18.85 1.76
CA VAL A 591 21.44 -18.23 2.52
C VAL A 591 22.00 -17.55 3.77
N LEU A 592 21.79 -16.24 3.87
CA LEU A 592 22.02 -15.44 5.06
C LEU A 592 20.70 -15.26 5.82
N VAL A 593 20.70 -15.56 7.11
CA VAL A 593 19.50 -15.54 7.96
C VAL A 593 19.51 -14.30 8.85
N SER A 594 18.42 -13.54 8.87
CA SER A 594 18.19 -12.47 9.84
C SER A 594 17.29 -12.98 10.97
N ASP A 595 17.75 -12.91 12.22
CA ASP A 595 16.99 -13.29 13.42
C ASP A 595 15.97 -12.20 13.82
N SER A 596 15.16 -11.79 12.84
CA SER A 596 14.18 -10.72 12.90
C SER A 596 12.81 -11.18 12.39
N PHE A 597 11.80 -10.32 12.56
CA PHE A 597 10.41 -10.60 12.18
C PHE A 597 9.92 -9.63 11.09
N GLY A 598 8.93 -10.08 10.32
CA GLY A 598 8.32 -9.29 9.24
C GLY A 598 9.13 -9.32 7.96
N HIS A 599 8.79 -8.46 7.00
CA HIS A 599 9.16 -8.70 5.62
C HIS A 599 10.42 -7.98 5.12
N THR A 600 11.32 -8.73 4.47
CA THR A 600 12.68 -8.31 4.04
C THR A 600 13.57 -7.84 5.19
N THR A 601 14.88 -7.73 4.98
CA THR A 601 15.82 -7.14 5.96
C THR A 601 15.43 -5.71 6.35
N LEU A 602 14.72 -5.01 5.47
CA LEU A 602 14.22 -3.66 5.69
C LEU A 602 13.04 -3.57 6.69
N SER A 603 12.56 -4.67 7.30
CA SER A 603 11.58 -4.63 8.41
C SER A 603 12.19 -4.31 9.77
N THR A 604 13.48 -4.59 9.94
CA THR A 604 14.18 -4.57 11.22
C THR A 604 15.66 -4.20 10.99
N PRO A 605 16.20 -3.14 11.60
CA PRO A 605 17.58 -2.74 11.37
C PRO A 605 18.55 -3.85 11.81
N SER A 606 19.55 -4.16 10.98
CA SER A 606 20.68 -5.03 11.33
C SER A 606 21.94 -4.56 10.63
N THR A 607 22.88 -3.99 11.39
CA THR A 607 24.21 -3.59 10.90
C THR A 607 25.02 -4.83 10.48
N CYS A 608 24.74 -6.00 11.09
CA CYS A 608 25.32 -7.29 10.69
C CYS A 608 24.95 -7.68 9.25
N ILE A 609 23.66 -7.66 8.90
CA ILE A 609 23.19 -7.93 7.53
C ILE A 609 23.82 -6.94 6.54
N ALA A 610 23.79 -5.65 6.88
CA ALA A 610 24.27 -4.59 6.00
C ALA A 610 25.79 -4.68 5.74
N ASN A 611 26.57 -5.14 6.73
CA ASN A 611 27.99 -5.44 6.52
C ASN A 611 28.20 -6.56 5.50
N HIS A 612 27.48 -7.69 5.59
CA HIS A 612 27.63 -8.78 4.61
C HIS A 612 27.17 -8.37 3.20
N ILE A 613 26.10 -7.58 3.07
CA ILE A 613 25.67 -7.03 1.77
C ILE A 613 26.76 -6.11 1.19
N ARG A 614 27.34 -5.23 2.02
CA ARG A 614 28.46 -4.37 1.61
C ARG A 614 29.66 -5.21 1.18
N GLU A 615 30.06 -6.21 1.97
CA GLU A 615 31.21 -7.07 1.70
C GLU A 615 31.04 -7.86 0.40
N TYR A 616 29.83 -8.38 0.13
CA TYR A 616 29.48 -9.09 -1.09
C TYR A 616 29.61 -8.24 -2.37
N PHE A 617 29.15 -6.98 -2.34
CA PHE A 617 29.33 -6.06 -3.48
C PHE A 617 30.76 -5.50 -3.58
N GLN A 618 31.42 -5.20 -2.46
CA GLN A 618 32.78 -4.62 -2.44
C GLN A 618 33.92 -5.64 -2.63
N THR A 619 33.68 -6.94 -2.45
CA THR A 619 34.73 -7.97 -2.59
C THR A 619 34.28 -9.23 -3.32
N GLY A 620 32.99 -9.59 -3.22
CA GLY A 620 32.51 -10.93 -3.58
C GLY A 620 32.67 -11.98 -2.48
N ALA A 621 33.08 -11.62 -1.27
CA ALA A 621 32.93 -12.51 -0.13
C ALA A 621 31.46 -12.92 0.01
N VAL A 622 31.22 -14.23 0.03
CA VAL A 622 29.89 -14.80 0.24
C VAL A 622 29.85 -15.31 1.68
N PRO A 623 28.87 -14.93 2.51
CA PRO A 623 28.77 -15.47 3.87
C PRO A 623 28.59 -16.98 3.83
N VAL A 624 29.03 -17.68 4.88
CA VAL A 624 28.85 -19.13 5.01
C VAL A 624 27.34 -19.44 5.00
N ASN A 625 26.90 -20.44 4.24
CA ASN A 625 25.49 -20.79 4.13
C ASN A 625 24.90 -21.12 5.51
N GLY A 626 23.78 -20.50 5.87
CA GLY A 626 23.17 -20.58 7.20
C GLY A 626 23.77 -19.63 8.25
N THR A 627 24.60 -18.65 7.88
CA THR A 627 25.04 -17.57 8.79
C THR A 627 23.84 -16.83 9.35
N ILE A 628 23.82 -16.56 10.67
CA ILE A 628 22.71 -15.88 11.35
C ILE A 628 23.18 -14.52 11.88
N CYS A 629 22.58 -13.44 11.38
CA CYS A 629 22.72 -12.09 11.92
C CYS A 629 21.63 -11.80 12.95
N LYS A 630 22.00 -11.08 14.02
CA LYS A 630 21.06 -10.51 14.98
C LYS A 630 20.58 -9.12 14.52
N PRO A 631 19.35 -8.70 14.89
CA PRO A 631 18.90 -7.34 14.67
C PRO A 631 19.48 -6.37 15.70
N ASP A 632 19.56 -5.10 15.33
CA ASP A 632 20.05 -4.00 16.17
C ASP A 632 18.96 -3.51 17.17
N THR A 633 17.71 -3.99 17.03
CA THR A 633 16.55 -3.67 17.90
C THR A 633 15.47 -4.74 17.79
N VAL A 634 14.48 -4.71 18.69
CA VAL A 634 13.27 -5.56 18.64
C VAL A 634 12.00 -4.73 18.85
N PRO A 635 10.80 -5.25 18.50
CA PRO A 635 9.54 -4.53 18.74
C PRO A 635 9.36 -4.07 20.19
N PHE A 636 8.67 -2.93 20.36
CA PHE A 636 8.51 -2.19 21.61
C PHE A 636 9.78 -1.54 22.20
N GLN A 637 10.96 -1.75 21.61
CA GLN A 637 12.11 -0.87 21.86
C GLN A 637 12.04 0.37 20.94
N PRO A 638 12.38 1.58 21.44
CA PRO A 638 12.35 2.79 20.62
C PRO A 638 13.47 2.78 19.58
N LEU A 639 13.13 3.11 18.33
CA LEU A 639 14.13 3.48 17.32
C LEU A 639 14.83 4.78 17.79
N PRO A 640 16.18 4.90 17.72
CA PRO A 640 16.88 6.13 18.10
C PRO A 640 16.37 7.35 17.32
N GLY A 641 15.90 8.36 18.06
CA GLY A 641 15.62 9.70 17.49
C GLY A 641 16.89 10.36 16.98
N ALA A 642 16.77 11.42 16.17
CA ALA A 642 17.91 12.09 15.54
C ALA A 642 19.02 12.48 16.54
N ASP A 643 18.64 12.99 17.72
CA ASP A 643 19.59 13.38 18.77
C ASP A 643 20.31 12.17 19.40
N ALA A 644 19.64 11.01 19.48
CA ALA A 644 20.21 9.76 19.96
C ALA A 644 21.08 9.07 18.88
N MET A 645 20.75 9.24 17.60
CA MET A 645 21.60 8.81 16.48
C MET A 645 22.96 9.52 16.55
N GLY A 646 23.02 10.78 16.98
CA GLY A 646 24.28 11.50 17.23
C GLY A 646 25.21 10.83 18.26
N GLY A 647 24.70 9.96 19.14
CA GLY A 647 25.49 9.14 20.08
C GLY A 647 25.62 7.66 19.71
N LEU A 648 24.83 7.17 18.75
CA LEU A 648 24.75 5.74 18.36
C LEU A 648 25.24 5.46 16.93
N ALA A 649 25.36 6.47 16.07
CA ALA A 649 25.87 6.35 14.71
C ALA A 649 27.40 6.22 14.69
N GLN A 650 27.89 5.06 15.13
CA GLN A 650 29.30 4.68 15.04
C GLN A 650 29.78 4.53 13.58
N SER A 651 28.86 4.48 12.62
CA SER A 651 29.13 4.58 11.19
C SER A 651 27.93 5.10 10.40
N LYS A 652 28.17 5.63 9.18
CA LYS A 652 27.11 5.94 8.20
C LYS A 652 26.29 4.72 7.78
N LEU A 653 26.90 3.53 7.80
CA LEU A 653 26.21 2.27 7.47
C LEU A 653 25.09 2.01 8.49
N THR A 654 25.41 2.17 9.78
CA THR A 654 24.45 2.09 10.87
C THR A 654 23.32 3.12 10.69
N GLU A 655 23.67 4.39 10.41
CA GLU A 655 22.68 5.45 10.12
C GLU A 655 21.71 5.06 8.98
N ALA A 656 22.24 4.61 7.84
CA ALA A 656 21.45 4.18 6.68
C ALA A 656 20.50 3.01 7.01
N VAL A 657 20.95 2.05 7.82
CA VAL A 657 20.15 0.90 8.27
C VAL A 657 18.99 1.33 9.17
N TRP A 658 19.22 2.24 10.14
CA TRP A 658 18.14 2.76 10.99
C TRP A 658 17.15 3.64 10.22
N GLU A 659 17.61 4.49 9.30
CA GLU A 659 16.71 5.34 8.49
C GLU A 659 15.88 4.52 7.48
N LEU A 660 16.40 3.40 6.97
CA LEU A 660 15.61 2.46 6.17
C LEU A 660 14.47 1.83 6.99
N ALA A 661 14.73 1.42 8.23
CA ALA A 661 13.71 0.84 9.12
C ALA A 661 12.69 1.87 9.66
N LYS A 662 13.05 3.16 9.73
CA LYS A 662 12.14 4.25 10.12
C LYS A 662 11.12 4.61 9.02
N LYS A 663 11.38 4.27 7.76
CA LYS A 663 10.50 4.61 6.63
C LYS A 663 9.21 3.80 6.69
N LYS A 664 8.12 4.43 7.16
CA LYS A 664 6.76 3.87 7.16
C LYS A 664 6.32 3.47 5.74
N ARG A 665 6.64 2.22 5.36
CA ARG A 665 5.98 1.50 4.27
C ARG A 665 4.48 1.61 4.50
N SER A 666 3.72 1.91 3.45
CA SER A 666 2.31 2.19 3.63
C SER A 666 1.54 0.88 3.88
N PRO A 667 0.64 0.82 4.88
CA PRO A 667 -0.37 -0.23 4.94
C PRO A 667 -1.16 -0.26 3.62
N THR A 668 -1.37 0.92 3.04
CA THR A 668 -2.08 1.09 1.76
C THR A 668 -1.36 0.43 0.59
N SER A 669 -0.03 0.47 0.50
CA SER A 669 0.75 -0.23 -0.55
C SER A 669 0.75 -1.76 -0.41
N MET A 670 0.05 -2.30 0.59
CA MET A 670 -0.14 -3.73 0.81
C MET A 670 -1.63 -4.11 0.72
N TRP A 671 -2.47 -3.42 1.48
CA TRP A 671 -3.87 -3.78 1.72
C TRP A 671 -4.90 -2.80 1.15
N THR A 672 -4.49 -1.66 0.59
CA THR A 672 -5.42 -0.82 -0.19
C THR A 672 -4.78 -0.41 -1.52
N TRP A 673 -5.16 -1.14 -2.56
CA TRP A 673 -5.22 -0.54 -3.88
C TRP A 673 -5.94 0.81 -3.73
N GLY A 674 -5.25 1.90 -4.07
CA GLY A 674 -5.70 3.26 -3.83
C GLY A 674 -5.83 3.71 -2.36
N ASN A 675 -4.70 4.07 -1.74
CA ASN A 675 -4.63 5.37 -1.04
C ASN A 675 -3.18 5.86 -0.85
N ARG A 676 -2.73 6.81 -1.68
CA ARG A 676 -1.60 7.71 -1.39
C ARG A 676 -1.57 8.91 -2.35
N ARG A 677 -1.35 10.11 -1.80
CA ARG A 677 -0.57 11.27 -2.31
C ARG A 677 -0.90 12.50 -1.46
N SER A 678 0.03 13.28 -0.95
CA SER A 678 1.51 13.22 -0.97
C SER A 678 1.99 14.33 -0.03
N LYS A 679 3.06 14.13 0.75
CA LYS A 679 3.61 15.22 1.56
C LYS A 679 4.38 16.21 0.67
N SER A 680 4.13 17.50 0.88
CA SER A 680 5.14 18.55 0.76
C SER A 680 5.30 19.19 2.14
N GLU A 681 6.51 19.60 2.49
CA GLU A 681 6.85 20.02 3.86
C GLU A 681 6.79 21.54 4.04
N ARG A 682 6.47 21.98 5.27
CA ARG A 682 6.98 23.23 5.84
C ARG A 682 7.21 23.09 7.35
N THR A 683 8.39 22.60 7.71
CA THR A 683 9.22 23.30 8.72
C THR A 683 10.00 24.41 8.00
N ASN A 684 10.50 25.49 8.59
CA ASN A 684 10.41 26.03 9.95
C ASN A 684 10.73 27.54 9.85
N ARG A 685 10.40 28.37 10.87
CA ARG A 685 11.24 29.48 11.39
C ARG A 685 10.50 30.37 12.41
N ALA A 686 10.98 30.34 13.65
CA ALA A 686 11.38 31.58 14.35
C ALA A 686 12.76 32.03 13.75
N PRO A 687 13.27 33.28 13.91
CA PRO A 687 13.29 34.03 15.18
C PRO A 687 13.03 35.55 15.09
N ALA A 688 12.80 36.19 16.26
CA ALA A 688 13.48 37.44 16.67
C ALA A 688 13.01 37.87 18.07
N SER A 689 13.96 38.29 18.93
CA SER A 689 13.70 39.23 20.03
C SER A 689 14.05 40.64 19.54
N PRO A 690 13.37 41.70 20.04
CA PRO A 690 14.12 42.60 20.93
C PRO A 690 13.29 43.21 22.09
N TYR A 691 13.94 43.37 23.24
CA TYR A 691 13.66 44.43 24.24
C TYR A 691 14.19 45.78 23.71
N PRO A 692 13.74 46.99 24.18
CA PRO A 692 13.30 47.35 25.55
C PRO A 692 11.89 48.01 25.60
N SER A 693 11.30 48.52 26.70
CA SER A 693 11.81 49.13 27.96
C SER A 693 10.71 49.12 29.07
N VAL A 694 11.03 48.81 30.35
CA VAL A 694 11.32 49.71 31.50
C VAL A 694 10.20 50.70 31.95
N ARG A 695 9.46 50.35 33.02
CA ARG A 695 9.15 51.16 34.26
C ARG A 695 8.16 50.42 35.19
N THR A 696 8.57 49.98 36.41
CA THR A 696 8.35 50.60 37.75
C THR A 696 6.86 50.74 38.18
N THR A 697 6.40 50.40 39.39
CA THR A 697 7.04 50.11 40.72
C THR A 697 6.04 49.27 41.60
N THR A 698 6.10 48.99 42.92
CA THR A 698 6.81 49.51 44.13
C THR A 698 6.73 48.50 45.31
N ARG A 699 7.70 48.52 46.25
CA ARG A 699 7.64 48.06 47.68
C ARG A 699 7.40 46.55 47.97
N ALA A 700 7.86 45.97 49.09
CA ALA A 700 8.82 46.33 50.15
C ALA A 700 9.37 45.00 50.76
N VAL A 701 10.67 44.81 51.02
CA VAL A 701 11.46 45.23 52.20
C VAL A 701 10.88 44.82 53.56
N PHE A 702 11.50 43.82 54.20
CA PHE A 702 11.90 43.85 55.63
C PHE A 702 13.04 42.84 55.89
N VAL A 703 13.72 42.91 57.04
CA VAL A 703 15.04 42.30 57.35
C VAL A 703 15.09 41.87 58.85
N ILE A 704 16.06 41.00 59.26
CA ILE A 704 16.80 40.96 60.57
C ILE A 704 16.93 39.58 61.31
N LEU A 705 18.20 39.14 61.49
CA LEU A 705 18.91 38.37 62.56
C LEU A 705 18.45 37.00 63.19
N LEU A 706 19.33 35.99 63.01
CA LEU A 706 20.16 35.22 64.01
C LEU A 706 19.61 34.61 65.35
N GLY A 707 20.12 33.40 65.67
CA GLY A 707 20.13 32.71 67.00
C GLY A 707 19.24 31.44 67.07
N ILE A 708 19.63 30.19 67.39
CA ILE A 708 20.79 29.45 67.98
C ILE A 708 20.77 29.20 69.52
N LEU A 709 20.59 27.90 69.89
CA LEU A 709 20.85 27.19 71.18
C LEU A 709 20.01 27.55 72.45
N GLU A 710 19.92 26.70 73.50
CA GLU A 710 20.37 25.28 73.69
C GLU A 710 19.12 24.33 73.70
N MET A 711 18.71 23.47 74.67
CA MET A 711 19.30 22.96 75.92
C MET A 711 18.88 21.51 76.28
N ARG A 712 19.85 20.56 76.31
CA ARG A 712 19.92 19.26 77.06
C ARG A 712 18.78 18.21 76.97
N ALA A 713 19.03 16.89 77.09
CA ALA A 713 20.25 16.04 77.11
C ALA A 713 19.83 14.57 76.83
N GLY A 714 20.69 13.59 76.50
CA GLY A 714 22.15 13.55 76.29
C GLY A 714 22.54 12.36 75.39
N PHE A 715 23.69 12.34 74.69
CA PHE A 715 25.00 11.82 75.15
C PHE A 715 25.02 10.30 75.52
N LEU A 716 26.04 9.49 75.21
CA LEU A 716 27.42 9.74 74.73
C LEU A 716 28.01 8.49 74.01
N ILE A 717 29.07 8.73 73.20
CA ILE A 717 30.13 7.83 72.67
C ILE A 717 29.91 7.33 71.23
N LEU A 718 30.59 7.77 70.16
CA LEU A 718 32.04 7.92 69.82
C LEU A 718 32.81 6.62 69.52
N MET A 719 33.21 6.49 68.23
CA MET A 719 34.37 5.74 67.72
C MET A 719 34.54 4.24 68.08
N ARG A 720 34.54 3.40 67.03
CA ARG A 720 35.80 2.93 66.43
C ARG A 720 35.61 2.27 65.05
N LEU A 721 36.58 2.57 64.18
CA LEU A 721 37.23 1.76 63.14
C LEU A 721 36.47 0.53 62.59
N ALA A 722 36.20 0.39 61.30
CA ALA A 722 37.15 0.36 60.17
C ALA A 722 38.06 -0.89 60.15
N GLN A 723 37.44 -2.05 59.90
CA GLN A 723 37.95 -3.29 59.29
C GLN A 723 36.68 -4.03 58.77
N GLY A 724 36.67 -4.83 57.71
CA GLY A 724 37.77 -5.49 57.00
C GLY A 724 37.78 -6.99 57.31
N VAL A 725 38.07 -7.84 56.32
CA VAL A 725 38.26 -9.32 56.42
C VAL A 725 36.98 -10.19 56.39
N ASN A 726 36.72 -10.72 55.19
CA ASN A 726 36.44 -12.13 54.85
C ASN A 726 35.29 -12.96 55.50
N PHE A 727 34.39 -13.39 54.59
CA PHE A 727 34.18 -14.81 54.21
C PHE A 727 33.29 -15.71 55.10
N LEU A 728 32.61 -16.64 54.40
CA LEU A 728 31.81 -17.81 54.81
C LEU A 728 32.12 -18.38 56.23
N ARG A 729 31.15 -18.97 56.96
CA ARG A 729 30.29 -20.09 56.51
C ARG A 729 29.23 -20.53 57.57
N SER A 730 28.16 -21.17 57.08
CA SER A 730 27.41 -22.31 57.67
C SER A 730 26.66 -22.24 59.02
N ARG A 731 25.41 -22.74 58.94
CA ARG A 731 24.60 -23.51 59.92
C ARG A 731 23.96 -22.74 61.09
N GLY A 732 22.73 -23.17 61.38
CA GLY A 732 21.67 -22.52 62.12
C GLY A 732 20.36 -22.88 61.42
#